data_AF-K1PZR1-F1
#
_entry.id   AF-K1PZR1-F1
#
_cell.length_a   1.000
_cell.length_b   1.000
_cell.length_c   1.000
_cell.angle_alpha   90.00
_cell.angle_beta   90.00
_cell.angle_gamma   90.00
#
_symmetry.space_group_name_H-M   'P 1'
#
loop_
_entity.id
_entity.type
_entity.pdbx_description
1 polymer ?
#
loop_
_entity_poly.entity_id
_entity_poly.type
_entity_poly.pdbx_seq_one_letter_code
_entity_poly.pdbx_strand_id
1 'polypeptide(L)'
;MADENMTSAVSVERSSKTSEDVFVNGNTDIMEDDVKELDDAQTPTEDNYSNEPTMPRKSSFMCKDGSRKPPRKKTVSFSSMPTERKIATAQDCLQCMQSGSELIKVRSNSRQYHRIFTLNPDMTEIRWQPTSKKPHKARISIASIKEVRSGKTTEALKNKEIAGIYQDECAFSIIFGEDFESMDLIANTPDEANIWITGLTCLINTSAKIGTSPEAIEEMQQMRDSYPLSATEEMFKTEASQSEGTLDEKGVVNLVTKLNNNIAPARVQQKVKEIELNRVEAVERRGRINSDEFVSLFKEISTRPEIYFLLVRYASNTDYLTTDDLLLFLEAEQGMQRVTKDKCIDIINRYEPSKDGRKKGQLGIDGFTDYLLSDDCDVFDPDQNNIVQDMNQPLSHYFIASSHNTYLLKDQLQGPSSVDAYIRALAKGCRCVELDCWDGPNDEPIIYHGHTFTSKIQFKAVIEAIDTYAFKTSEYPVILSIENHCSIKQQQAMAHYMTTIFGEKLCLDYVGENESCLPSPETLKKKIIVKGKKLPPNSEDDYVTDEDEGAESDKKKNNKTKDHPVKKHKLAKELSDLVNYCVSTRFQDFQVSQQKQKFFEMCSFSESTAIKLAMSCPEEFVNHNKKFLSRIYPNGMRVDSSNYNPQDLWNCGCQMVALNYQTHGLMMDLYNGFFRRNANCGFILKPTIMREEIAYFSANTKDVIPGVSPQILHIKVISGQHFPKPKGSGSRGDVTDPYVTIEIFGIPADCAEERTKTVPHNGYSPIFDESFEFQINLPELALVRFAVLDDDYIGDEFIGQYTIPFDCMQTGYRHIRLCSNTGEEIPNCTLFIHVAITNKRGGGKANKRGMSVKKKTKRDYTSMKSVGVKNIDETFKVAIQPLRDGTDLRDNVQVTLADFKETCGLSPIANIKQCFRLMGTRLSNSTEQANLTLVMRGEYPSLEAQGNLPDILKKALISFDELVAEIKNLLENADNVYEKLLHCKRAGMEWHEDLENVCQQAGLKGKKLSKAMENFSWNIRVLKGQADLLNQAKKEGQEYLRQITEAAQSMGLGKYNENQTEIPESIDKQKRFHGEFDFNSPGCDHRVHYISRPRCHWFSYQIQNSTGFIRPSVDIHISESNQRISANHNPRRRRSMLSARVPNLLAHTCLFHFKSDIHIRQCRHNHQHTVQAHVQKRNLLVHSAGGNG
;
A
#
# COMPACT_ATOMS: atom_id res chain seq x y z
N MET A 1 0.97 20.22 -66.37
CA MET A 1 0.15 21.25 -65.66
C MET A 1 0.33 21.11 -64.15
N ALA A 2 1.41 21.61 -63.55
CA ALA A 2 2.64 22.15 -64.15
C ALA A 2 3.84 21.61 -63.33
N ASP A 3 4.90 21.03 -63.93
CA ASP A 3 5.96 21.68 -64.74
C ASP A 3 6.77 22.64 -63.84
N GLU A 4 8.11 22.59 -63.66
CA GLU A 4 9.24 21.76 -64.17
C GLU A 4 10.25 21.53 -63.01
N ASN A 5 11.09 20.48 -62.89
CA ASN A 5 11.93 19.69 -63.83
C ASN A 5 13.32 20.30 -64.11
N MET A 6 14.25 19.48 -64.64
CA MET A 6 15.65 19.79 -65.06
C MET A 6 16.74 19.84 -63.95
N THR A 7 17.92 19.18 -64.08
CA THR A 7 18.39 18.25 -65.15
C THR A 7 19.57 17.35 -64.75
N SER A 8 19.62 16.14 -65.34
CA SER A 8 20.83 15.42 -65.85
C SER A 8 21.92 14.94 -64.86
N ALA A 9 22.69 13.87 -65.10
CA ALA A 9 22.71 12.77 -66.08
C ALA A 9 23.53 11.60 -65.44
N VAL A 10 23.26 10.29 -65.61
CA VAL A 10 23.24 9.44 -66.83
C VAL A 10 24.63 9.40 -67.51
N SER A 11 25.33 8.27 -67.72
CA SER A 11 25.22 6.84 -67.30
C SER A 11 26.63 6.19 -67.49
N VAL A 12 26.96 4.90 -67.34
CA VAL A 12 26.58 3.68 -68.13
C VAL A 12 27.14 2.41 -67.44
N GLU A 13 26.47 1.29 -67.70
CA GLU A 13 26.78 -0.17 -67.60
C GLU A 13 28.25 -0.62 -67.82
N ARG A 14 28.71 -1.88 -67.62
CA ARG A 14 28.14 -3.26 -67.42
C ARG A 14 29.27 -4.14 -66.73
N SER A 15 29.33 -5.47 -66.54
CA SER A 15 28.52 -6.68 -66.87
C SER A 15 28.94 -7.93 -66.03
N SER A 16 27.99 -8.84 -65.78
CA SER A 16 28.11 -10.34 -65.72
C SER A 16 29.15 -11.12 -64.86
N LYS A 17 28.59 -11.89 -63.90
CA LYS A 17 28.88 -13.28 -63.44
C LYS A 17 29.98 -14.14 -64.14
N THR A 18 30.70 -14.96 -63.36
CA THR A 18 30.67 -16.47 -63.37
C THR A 18 31.36 -17.07 -62.11
N SER A 19 31.41 -18.40 -61.96
CA SER A 19 31.73 -19.17 -60.74
C SER A 19 32.99 -20.06 -60.83
N GLU A 20 33.40 -20.62 -59.67
CA GLU A 20 34.38 -21.71 -59.45
C GLU A 20 35.87 -21.40 -59.85
N ASP A 21 36.91 -22.06 -59.33
CA ASP A 21 37.00 -23.30 -58.53
C ASP A 21 38.17 -23.28 -57.48
N VAL A 22 38.43 -24.39 -56.79
CA VAL A 22 39.32 -24.59 -55.62
C VAL A 22 40.78 -24.92 -56.00
N PHE A 23 41.81 -24.36 -55.30
CA PHE A 23 42.90 -25.11 -54.59
C PHE A 23 44.03 -24.26 -53.92
N VAL A 24 44.55 -24.85 -52.83
CA VAL A 24 45.66 -24.54 -51.89
C VAL A 24 46.95 -23.84 -52.38
N ASN A 25 47.45 -22.86 -51.59
CA ASN A 25 48.84 -22.73 -51.05
C ASN A 25 49.02 -21.38 -50.30
N GLY A 26 49.86 -21.20 -49.26
CA GLY A 26 50.66 -22.15 -48.46
C GLY A 26 51.70 -21.43 -47.56
N ASN A 27 52.01 -22.00 -46.37
CA ASN A 27 53.13 -21.72 -45.43
C ASN A 27 53.27 -20.27 -44.87
N THR A 28 54.04 -19.97 -43.81
CA THR A 28 54.92 -20.77 -42.89
C THR A 28 54.42 -20.67 -41.44
N ASP A 29 54.26 -21.76 -40.70
CA ASP A 29 55.27 -22.48 -39.89
C ASP A 29 55.81 -21.62 -38.71
N ILE A 30 55.59 -21.88 -37.41
CA ILE A 30 55.53 -23.09 -36.52
C ILE A 30 56.84 -23.28 -35.74
N MET A 31 56.71 -23.46 -34.41
CA MET A 31 57.44 -24.35 -33.48
C MET A 31 57.28 -23.83 -32.03
N GLU A 32 56.99 -24.64 -31.01
CA GLU A 32 56.69 -26.09 -30.98
C GLU A 32 55.87 -26.44 -29.71
N ASP A 33 55.33 -27.64 -29.65
CA ASP A 33 54.51 -28.19 -28.55
C ASP A 33 55.42 -28.62 -27.32
N ASP A 34 55.05 -29.35 -26.25
CA ASP A 34 54.01 -30.37 -26.13
C ASP A 34 53.61 -30.74 -24.66
N VAL A 35 52.40 -31.29 -24.57
CA VAL A 35 51.71 -32.10 -23.55
C VAL A 35 52.51 -32.68 -22.34
N LYS A 36 51.97 -32.51 -21.11
CA LYS A 36 51.35 -33.63 -20.35
C LYS A 36 50.50 -33.24 -19.12
N GLU A 37 49.60 -34.16 -18.76
CA GLU A 37 48.82 -34.20 -17.51
C GLU A 37 49.65 -34.78 -16.34
N LEU A 38 49.28 -34.49 -15.08
CA LEU A 38 48.82 -35.49 -14.09
C LEU A 38 48.47 -34.86 -12.72
N ASP A 39 47.85 -35.66 -11.85
CA ASP A 39 47.09 -35.21 -10.68
C ASP A 39 47.84 -35.10 -9.33
N ASP A 40 47.17 -34.38 -8.43
CA ASP A 40 46.90 -34.73 -7.02
C ASP A 40 47.85 -34.34 -5.83
N ALA A 41 47.16 -34.27 -4.67
CA ALA A 41 47.63 -34.45 -3.29
C ALA A 41 48.48 -33.38 -2.53
N GLN A 42 47.78 -32.69 -1.61
CA GLN A 42 48.07 -32.60 -0.15
C GLN A 42 49.27 -31.77 0.41
N THR A 43 48.90 -30.65 1.06
CA THR A 43 49.22 -30.23 2.47
C THR A 43 50.38 -30.90 3.23
N PRO A 44 51.22 -30.14 4.00
CA PRO A 44 50.78 -29.69 5.35
C PRO A 44 51.42 -28.40 5.96
N THR A 45 50.93 -28.00 7.16
CA THR A 45 51.57 -27.22 8.27
C THR A 45 52.31 -25.90 7.98
N GLU A 46 51.90 -24.75 8.52
CA GLU A 46 52.10 -24.28 9.91
C GLU A 46 53.57 -24.13 10.35
N ASP A 47 54.06 -22.88 10.53
CA ASP A 47 54.44 -22.37 11.87
C ASP A 47 54.62 -20.82 11.92
N ASN A 48 54.85 -20.28 13.12
CA ASN A 48 54.79 -18.88 13.58
C ASN A 48 55.91 -17.92 13.10
N TYR A 49 55.67 -16.58 13.16
CA TYR A 49 56.31 -15.66 14.13
C TYR A 49 55.90 -14.16 14.02
N SER A 50 55.58 -13.57 15.17
CA SER A 50 55.57 -12.14 15.61
C SER A 50 55.81 -10.96 14.65
N ASN A 51 54.94 -9.92 14.69
CA ASN A 51 55.24 -8.60 15.31
C ASN A 51 54.13 -7.52 15.20
N GLU A 52 53.84 -6.88 16.35
CA GLU A 52 53.44 -5.46 16.60
C GLU A 52 52.28 -4.75 15.82
N PRO A 53 51.63 -3.72 16.42
CA PRO A 53 50.27 -3.33 16.03
C PRO A 53 50.18 -2.30 14.89
N THR A 54 49.48 -2.65 13.81
CA THR A 54 49.09 -1.71 12.74
C THR A 54 47.58 -1.44 12.77
N MET A 55 47.17 -0.16 12.71
CA MET A 55 45.76 0.21 12.67
C MET A 55 45.12 -0.18 11.31
N PRO A 56 43.88 -0.70 11.30
CA PRO A 56 43.26 -1.21 10.09
C PRO A 56 42.91 -0.09 9.10
N ARG A 57 43.54 -0.13 7.92
CA ARG A 57 43.01 0.56 6.74
C ARG A 57 41.67 -0.07 6.36
N LYS A 58 40.63 0.75 6.13
CA LYS A 58 39.31 0.26 5.68
C LYS A 58 39.41 -0.36 4.29
N SER A 59 39.48 -1.70 4.21
CA SER A 59 39.31 -2.44 2.97
C SER A 59 37.84 -2.50 2.58
N SER A 60 37.53 -2.22 1.32
CA SER A 60 36.21 -2.36 0.73
C SER A 60 35.88 -3.84 0.49
N PHE A 61 35.17 -4.46 1.43
CA PHE A 61 34.68 -5.83 1.26
C PHE A 61 33.48 -5.87 0.29
N MET A 62 33.80 -5.93 -1.00
CA MET A 62 32.89 -6.51 -1.99
C MET A 62 32.75 -8.00 -1.68
N CYS A 63 31.54 -8.48 -1.39
CA CYS A 63 31.24 -9.91 -1.50
C CYS A 63 31.28 -10.31 -2.98
N LYS A 64 32.41 -10.86 -3.43
CA LYS A 64 32.51 -11.57 -4.71
C LYS A 64 31.79 -12.90 -4.57
N ASP A 65 30.51 -12.96 -4.93
CA ASP A 65 29.83 -14.25 -5.09
C ASP A 65 30.18 -14.86 -6.46
N GLY A 66 30.79 -16.03 -6.44
CA GLY A 66 31.56 -16.57 -7.56
C GLY A 66 30.75 -17.36 -8.59
N SER A 67 29.78 -16.75 -9.27
CA SER A 67 29.04 -17.40 -10.37
C SER A 67 29.28 -16.74 -11.74
N ARG A 68 30.07 -17.40 -12.60
CA ARG A 68 30.27 -16.99 -14.00
C ARG A 68 29.02 -17.32 -14.83
N LYS A 69 28.05 -16.41 -14.89
CA LYS A 69 27.00 -16.45 -15.94
C LYS A 69 27.68 -16.33 -17.32
N PRO A 70 27.33 -17.17 -18.32
CA PRO A 70 27.95 -17.12 -19.64
C PRO A 70 27.48 -15.87 -20.41
N PRO A 71 28.37 -15.21 -21.19
CA PRO A 71 28.00 -14.02 -21.96
C PRO A 71 27.14 -14.41 -23.17
N ARG A 72 25.81 -14.22 -23.08
CA ARG A 72 24.94 -14.28 -24.27
C ARG A 72 25.29 -13.13 -25.20
N LYS A 73 25.75 -13.45 -26.41
CA LYS A 73 25.96 -12.47 -27.49
C LYS A 73 24.60 -11.83 -27.84
N LYS A 74 24.56 -10.50 -28.02
CA LYS A 74 23.39 -9.83 -28.59
C LYS A 74 23.32 -10.10 -30.09
N THR A 75 22.46 -11.01 -30.50
CA THR A 75 22.05 -11.18 -31.91
C THR A 75 20.84 -10.30 -32.16
N VAL A 76 20.81 -9.56 -33.27
CA VAL A 76 19.66 -8.72 -33.63
C VAL A 76 18.60 -9.60 -34.29
N SER A 77 17.49 -9.84 -33.58
CA SER A 77 16.44 -10.78 -34.01
C SER A 77 15.36 -10.10 -34.86
N PHE A 78 15.62 -9.94 -36.16
CA PHE A 78 14.56 -9.60 -37.13
C PHE A 78 13.71 -10.84 -37.43
N SER A 79 12.86 -11.22 -36.47
CA SER A 79 11.86 -12.28 -36.61
C SER A 79 10.70 -12.05 -35.65
N SER A 80 9.58 -11.53 -36.15
CA SER A 80 8.29 -11.66 -35.48
C SER A 80 7.94 -13.14 -35.37
N MET A 81 7.83 -13.67 -34.16
CA MET A 81 7.51 -15.09 -33.93
C MET A 81 6.15 -15.44 -34.53
N PRO A 82 6.07 -16.41 -35.46
CA PRO A 82 4.79 -16.95 -35.88
C PRO A 82 4.22 -17.85 -34.77
N THR A 83 2.91 -17.77 -34.55
CA THR A 83 2.11 -18.76 -33.78
C THR A 83 2.37 -18.90 -32.28
N GLU A 84 2.40 -17.80 -31.53
CA GLU A 84 1.88 -17.87 -30.15
C GLU A 84 0.34 -17.99 -30.21
N ARG A 85 -0.20 -19.21 -30.06
CA ARG A 85 -1.64 -19.41 -29.87
C ARG A 85 -2.03 -18.96 -28.46
N LYS A 86 -2.73 -17.83 -28.37
CA LYS A 86 -3.22 -17.28 -27.11
C LYS A 86 -4.26 -18.23 -26.49
N ILE A 87 -3.98 -18.77 -25.31
CA ILE A 87 -4.90 -19.65 -24.58
C ILE A 87 -6.18 -18.87 -24.20
N ALA A 88 -7.33 -19.36 -24.65
CA ALA A 88 -8.64 -18.85 -24.24
C ALA A 88 -9.54 -19.95 -23.62
N THR A 89 -9.24 -21.22 -23.90
CA THR A 89 -10.07 -22.38 -23.54
C THR A 89 -9.24 -23.54 -23.00
N ALA A 90 -9.90 -24.47 -22.28
CA ALA A 90 -9.27 -25.71 -21.84
C ALA A 90 -8.84 -26.59 -23.02
N GLN A 91 -9.54 -26.51 -24.16
CA GLN A 91 -9.18 -27.24 -25.38
C GLN A 91 -7.87 -26.71 -26.01
N ASP A 92 -7.55 -25.43 -25.85
CA ASP A 92 -6.23 -24.90 -26.23
C ASP A 92 -5.13 -25.52 -25.36
N CYS A 93 -5.37 -25.62 -24.03
CA CYS A 93 -4.45 -26.30 -23.12
C CYS A 93 -4.23 -27.77 -23.52
N LEU A 94 -5.30 -28.49 -23.88
CA LEU A 94 -5.21 -29.88 -24.33
C LEU A 94 -4.44 -30.01 -25.66
N GLN A 95 -4.64 -29.11 -26.62
CA GLN A 95 -3.85 -29.07 -27.86
C GLN A 95 -2.36 -28.78 -27.59
N CYS A 96 -2.04 -27.87 -26.66
CA CYS A 96 -0.66 -27.63 -26.23
C CYS A 96 -0.05 -28.88 -25.57
N MET A 97 -0.78 -29.56 -24.67
CA MET A 97 -0.33 -30.80 -24.04
C MET A 97 -0.13 -31.95 -25.05
N GLN A 98 -0.96 -32.03 -26.10
CA GLN A 98 -0.79 -32.99 -27.20
C GLN A 98 0.41 -32.64 -28.10
N SER A 99 0.67 -31.35 -28.33
CA SER A 99 1.85 -30.87 -29.07
C SER A 99 3.15 -31.16 -28.30
N GLY A 100 3.11 -31.05 -26.98
CA GLY A 100 4.14 -31.48 -26.05
C GLY A 100 4.96 -30.35 -25.43
N SER A 101 5.43 -30.60 -24.20
CA SER A 101 6.19 -29.64 -23.36
C SER A 101 7.46 -30.26 -22.82
N GLU A 102 8.55 -29.49 -22.70
CA GLU A 102 9.76 -29.93 -22.00
C GLU A 102 9.66 -29.62 -20.51
N LEU A 103 9.31 -30.63 -19.70
CA LEU A 103 9.21 -30.48 -18.24
C LEU A 103 10.39 -31.15 -17.52
N ILE A 104 10.88 -30.51 -16.46
CA ILE A 104 11.90 -31.06 -15.57
C ILE A 104 11.23 -31.96 -14.54
N LYS A 105 11.44 -33.28 -14.68
CA LYS A 105 10.95 -34.28 -13.74
C LYS A 105 11.89 -34.41 -12.55
N VAL A 106 11.42 -34.03 -11.36
CA VAL A 106 12.15 -34.11 -10.10
C VAL A 106 11.93 -35.49 -9.46
N ARG A 107 12.88 -35.94 -8.64
CA ARG A 107 12.80 -37.14 -7.81
C ARG A 107 13.06 -36.83 -6.35
N SER A 108 12.60 -37.69 -5.45
CA SER A 108 12.77 -37.57 -3.99
C SER A 108 14.23 -37.48 -3.52
N ASN A 109 15.20 -37.87 -4.36
CA ASN A 109 16.64 -37.69 -4.15
C ASN A 109 17.23 -36.49 -4.93
N SER A 110 16.45 -35.43 -5.12
CA SER A 110 16.78 -34.20 -5.86
C SER A 110 17.17 -34.37 -7.34
N ARG A 111 17.16 -35.60 -7.89
CA ARG A 111 17.62 -35.82 -9.28
C ARG A 111 16.60 -35.28 -10.28
N GLN A 112 17.09 -34.42 -11.16
CA GLN A 112 16.31 -33.72 -12.17
C GLN A 112 16.47 -34.36 -13.55
N TYR A 113 15.38 -34.44 -14.31
CA TYR A 113 15.36 -35.05 -15.64
C TYR A 113 14.48 -34.25 -16.60
N HIS A 114 15.10 -33.44 -17.46
CA HIS A 114 14.45 -32.77 -18.60
C HIS A 114 13.80 -33.80 -19.54
N ARG A 115 12.49 -33.75 -19.75
CA ARG A 115 11.76 -34.69 -20.62
C ARG A 115 10.67 -33.96 -21.39
N ILE A 116 10.50 -34.32 -22.65
CA ILE A 116 9.27 -33.98 -23.38
C ILE A 116 8.16 -34.89 -22.83
N PHE A 117 7.10 -34.26 -22.32
CA PHE A 117 5.82 -34.86 -21.95
C PHE A 117 4.78 -34.55 -23.03
N THR A 118 3.91 -35.53 -23.31
CA THR A 118 2.79 -35.38 -24.25
C THR A 118 1.52 -36.03 -23.69
N LEU A 119 0.38 -35.41 -23.94
CA LEU A 119 -0.93 -36.06 -23.84
C LEU A 119 -1.17 -36.89 -25.11
N ASN A 120 -1.83 -38.05 -24.98
CA ASN A 120 -2.25 -38.82 -26.16
C ASN A 120 -3.29 -38.07 -27.03
N PRO A 121 -3.37 -38.40 -28.33
CA PRO A 121 -4.52 -38.05 -29.16
C PRO A 121 -5.86 -38.57 -28.59
N ASP A 122 -5.86 -39.76 -27.99
CA ASP A 122 -7.01 -40.36 -27.28
C ASP A 122 -7.29 -39.75 -25.89
N MET A 123 -6.43 -38.85 -25.40
CA MET A 123 -6.51 -38.20 -24.07
C MET A 123 -6.56 -39.15 -22.85
N THR A 124 -6.32 -40.46 -22.99
CA THR A 124 -6.44 -41.45 -21.89
C THR A 124 -5.19 -41.58 -21.00
N GLU A 125 -4.03 -41.18 -21.52
CA GLU A 125 -2.76 -41.19 -20.76
C GLU A 125 -1.81 -40.06 -21.17
N ILE A 126 -1.01 -39.62 -20.19
CA ILE A 126 0.19 -38.81 -20.38
C ILE A 126 1.34 -39.75 -20.67
N ARG A 127 2.21 -39.44 -21.63
CA ARG A 127 3.49 -40.12 -21.86
C ARG A 127 4.67 -39.15 -21.74
N TRP A 128 5.87 -39.68 -21.54
CA TRP A 128 7.12 -38.93 -21.65
C TRP A 128 8.24 -39.80 -22.22
N GLN A 129 9.33 -39.20 -22.68
CA GLN A 129 10.43 -39.97 -23.27
C GLN A 129 11.13 -40.88 -22.23
N PRO A 130 11.21 -42.21 -22.44
CA PRO A 130 11.72 -43.16 -21.45
C PRO A 130 13.25 -43.15 -21.33
N THR A 131 13.78 -43.05 -20.11
CA THR A 131 15.24 -43.14 -19.83
C THR A 131 15.84 -44.55 -19.99
N SER A 132 15.10 -45.53 -20.51
CA SER A 132 15.55 -46.93 -20.60
C SER A 132 14.72 -47.74 -21.61
N LYS A 133 15.16 -48.97 -21.92
CA LYS A 133 14.46 -49.95 -22.78
C LYS A 133 13.12 -50.49 -22.19
N LYS A 134 12.44 -49.74 -21.32
CA LYS A 134 11.16 -50.10 -20.67
C LYS A 134 10.12 -48.99 -20.86
N PRO A 135 9.62 -48.77 -22.10
CA PRO A 135 8.69 -47.67 -22.41
C PRO A 135 7.37 -47.73 -21.63
N HIS A 136 6.92 -48.93 -21.25
CA HIS A 136 5.69 -49.13 -20.46
C HIS A 136 5.69 -48.43 -19.09
N LYS A 137 6.85 -47.99 -18.57
CA LYS A 137 6.99 -47.21 -17.31
C LYS A 137 7.07 -45.70 -17.52
N ALA A 138 6.87 -45.22 -18.75
CA ALA A 138 6.96 -43.80 -19.10
C ALA A 138 5.60 -43.19 -19.45
N ARG A 139 4.56 -43.59 -18.71
CA ARG A 139 3.17 -43.15 -18.86
C ARG A 139 2.44 -43.10 -17.52
N ILE A 140 1.40 -42.26 -17.43
CA ILE A 140 0.38 -42.24 -16.37
C ILE A 140 -0.99 -42.20 -17.05
N SER A 141 -1.92 -43.09 -16.70
CA SER A 141 -3.30 -43.00 -17.20
C SER A 141 -4.06 -41.91 -16.44
N ILE A 142 -4.85 -41.11 -17.16
CA ILE A 142 -5.69 -40.06 -16.57
C ILE A 142 -6.61 -40.63 -15.49
N ALA A 143 -7.24 -41.78 -15.73
CA ALA A 143 -8.12 -42.45 -14.78
C ALA A 143 -7.42 -42.95 -13.49
N SER A 144 -6.08 -42.87 -13.42
CA SER A 144 -5.31 -43.16 -12.20
C SER A 144 -4.90 -41.90 -11.42
N ILE A 145 -5.12 -40.70 -11.95
CA ILE A 145 -4.79 -39.43 -11.28
C ILE A 145 -5.90 -39.08 -10.29
N LYS A 146 -5.52 -38.76 -9.05
CA LYS A 146 -6.44 -38.43 -7.93
C LYS A 146 -6.57 -36.93 -7.70
N GLU A 147 -5.48 -36.18 -7.85
CA GLU A 147 -5.41 -34.71 -7.74
C GLU A 147 -4.16 -34.18 -8.48
N VAL A 148 -4.18 -32.90 -8.89
CA VAL A 148 -3.01 -32.17 -9.37
C VAL A 148 -2.79 -30.97 -8.46
N ARG A 149 -1.56 -30.76 -7.99
CA ARG A 149 -1.20 -29.69 -7.04
C ARG A 149 -0.29 -28.67 -7.72
N SER A 150 -0.68 -27.39 -7.74
CA SER A 150 0.17 -26.26 -8.11
C SER A 150 1.17 -25.91 -7.00
N GLY A 151 2.37 -25.46 -7.36
CA GLY A 151 3.40 -25.02 -6.42
C GLY A 151 4.23 -26.15 -5.80
N LYS A 152 5.27 -25.80 -5.03
CA LYS A 152 6.19 -26.76 -4.37
C LYS A 152 5.54 -27.39 -3.13
N THR A 153 4.48 -28.18 -3.34
CA THR A 153 3.70 -28.78 -2.24
C THR A 153 4.35 -30.02 -1.62
N THR A 154 5.14 -30.79 -2.37
CA THR A 154 5.75 -32.06 -1.96
C THR A 154 7.15 -31.89 -1.36
N GLU A 155 7.60 -32.87 -0.56
CA GLU A 155 8.94 -32.85 0.04
C GLU A 155 10.08 -32.77 -1.01
N ALA A 156 9.89 -33.37 -2.19
CA ALA A 156 10.87 -33.34 -3.27
C ALA A 156 11.04 -31.93 -3.86
N LEU A 157 9.94 -31.19 -4.04
CA LEU A 157 9.95 -29.81 -4.53
C LEU A 157 10.33 -28.79 -3.45
N LYS A 158 9.99 -29.07 -2.17
CA LYS A 158 10.42 -28.31 -0.99
C LYS A 158 11.91 -28.51 -0.63
N ASN A 159 12.59 -29.50 -1.22
CA ASN A 159 14.00 -29.73 -0.96
C ASN A 159 14.84 -28.50 -1.36
N LYS A 160 15.77 -28.09 -0.50
CA LYS A 160 16.59 -26.88 -0.65
C LYS A 160 17.41 -26.83 -1.93
N GLU A 161 17.77 -27.98 -2.49
CA GLU A 161 18.49 -28.11 -3.75
C GLU A 161 17.63 -27.79 -4.98
N ILE A 162 16.30 -27.77 -4.82
CA ILE A 162 15.31 -27.51 -5.89
C ILE A 162 14.58 -26.18 -5.64
N ALA A 163 14.09 -26.01 -4.41
CA ALA A 163 13.17 -24.93 -4.03
C ALA A 163 13.73 -23.51 -4.24
N GLY A 164 15.07 -23.36 -4.21
CA GLY A 164 15.77 -22.09 -4.42
C GLY A 164 16.35 -21.90 -5.83
N ILE A 165 16.13 -22.83 -6.76
CA ILE A 165 16.58 -22.70 -8.17
C ILE A 165 15.44 -22.21 -9.06
N TYR A 166 14.24 -22.74 -8.86
CA TYR A 166 13.06 -22.49 -9.70
C TYR A 166 12.03 -21.60 -8.98
N GLN A 167 11.17 -20.90 -9.73
CA GLN A 167 9.98 -20.24 -9.19
C GLN A 167 9.00 -21.26 -8.59
N ASP A 168 8.06 -20.84 -7.74
CA ASP A 168 7.05 -21.75 -7.18
C ASP A 168 5.98 -22.07 -8.23
N GLU A 169 5.63 -21.03 -8.99
CA GLU A 169 4.58 -20.98 -10.00
C GLU A 169 4.86 -21.85 -11.23
N CYS A 170 6.14 -22.17 -11.50
CA CYS A 170 6.53 -23.15 -12.52
C CYS A 170 6.40 -24.61 -12.07
N ALA A 171 6.23 -24.88 -10.77
CA ALA A 171 6.26 -26.23 -10.21
C ALA A 171 4.85 -26.80 -10.02
N PHE A 172 4.68 -28.10 -10.26
CA PHE A 172 3.44 -28.82 -9.96
C PHE A 172 3.67 -30.31 -9.71
N SER A 173 2.75 -30.95 -9.00
CA SER A 173 2.79 -32.38 -8.68
C SER A 173 1.51 -33.07 -9.13
N ILE A 174 1.62 -34.10 -9.95
CA ILE A 174 0.50 -35.00 -10.29
C ILE A 174 0.48 -36.11 -9.25
N ILE A 175 -0.65 -36.34 -8.57
CA ILE A 175 -0.81 -37.38 -7.55
C ILE A 175 -1.69 -38.50 -8.11
N PHE A 176 -1.22 -39.75 -8.06
CA PHE A 176 -1.84 -40.87 -8.79
C PHE A 176 -1.73 -42.22 -8.05
N GLY A 177 -2.57 -43.17 -8.44
CA GLY A 177 -2.71 -44.47 -7.80
C GLY A 177 -3.48 -44.44 -6.47
N GLU A 178 -3.69 -45.61 -5.87
CA GLU A 178 -4.37 -45.72 -4.56
C GLU A 178 -3.44 -45.34 -3.39
N ASP A 179 -2.12 -45.52 -3.54
CA ASP A 179 -1.10 -45.13 -2.56
C ASP A 179 -0.74 -43.62 -2.58
N PHE A 180 -1.40 -42.83 -3.44
CA PHE A 180 -1.13 -41.40 -3.66
C PHE A 180 0.36 -41.10 -4.01
N GLU A 181 0.92 -41.84 -4.97
CA GLU A 181 2.27 -41.57 -5.51
C GLU A 181 2.36 -40.16 -6.13
N SER A 182 3.48 -39.45 -5.93
CA SER A 182 3.71 -38.13 -6.51
C SER A 182 4.60 -38.16 -7.76
N MET A 183 4.21 -37.37 -8.77
CA MET A 183 5.01 -37.05 -9.94
C MET A 183 5.34 -35.56 -9.94
N ASP A 184 6.52 -35.22 -9.46
CA ASP A 184 6.97 -33.84 -9.29
C ASP A 184 7.60 -33.28 -10.58
N LEU A 185 7.05 -32.18 -11.07
CA LEU A 185 7.36 -31.56 -12.36
C LEU A 185 7.62 -30.05 -12.20
N ILE A 186 8.49 -29.52 -13.05
CA ILE A 186 8.74 -28.07 -13.17
C ILE A 186 8.75 -27.71 -14.65
N ALA A 187 7.93 -26.73 -15.03
CA ALA A 187 7.83 -26.17 -16.38
C ALA A 187 8.87 -25.05 -16.61
N ASN A 188 9.02 -24.62 -17.87
CA ASN A 188 9.93 -23.52 -18.20
C ASN A 188 9.34 -22.15 -17.86
N THR A 189 8.00 -22.02 -17.89
CA THR A 189 7.26 -20.81 -17.54
C THR A 189 6.06 -21.15 -16.63
N PRO A 190 5.53 -20.17 -15.87
CA PRO A 190 4.28 -20.33 -15.13
C PRO A 190 3.10 -20.66 -16.05
N ASP A 191 3.04 -20.09 -17.25
CA ASP A 191 1.98 -20.40 -18.23
C ASP A 191 2.02 -21.86 -18.70
N GLU A 192 3.21 -22.42 -18.93
CA GLU A 192 3.34 -23.84 -19.27
C GLU A 192 2.89 -24.74 -18.10
N ALA A 193 3.19 -24.37 -16.85
CA ALA A 193 2.65 -25.07 -15.69
C ALA A 193 1.11 -24.96 -15.62
N ASN A 194 0.56 -23.75 -15.79
CA ASN A 194 -0.88 -23.49 -15.79
C ASN A 194 -1.63 -24.26 -16.90
N ILE A 195 -1.06 -24.35 -18.10
CA ILE A 195 -1.59 -25.17 -19.21
C ILE A 195 -1.72 -26.63 -18.78
N TRP A 196 -0.67 -27.22 -18.21
CA TRP A 196 -0.68 -28.62 -17.78
C TRP A 196 -1.61 -28.86 -16.59
N ILE A 197 -1.63 -27.98 -15.59
CA ILE A 197 -2.57 -28.06 -14.45
C ILE A 197 -4.02 -27.99 -14.95
N THR A 198 -4.33 -27.02 -15.82
CA THR A 198 -5.68 -26.78 -16.35
C THR A 198 -6.17 -27.94 -17.19
N GLY A 199 -5.38 -28.40 -18.16
CA GLY A 199 -5.77 -29.50 -19.04
C GLY A 199 -5.88 -30.83 -18.30
N LEU A 200 -4.96 -31.14 -17.37
CA LEU A 200 -5.09 -32.35 -16.55
C LEU A 200 -6.31 -32.31 -15.63
N THR A 201 -6.61 -31.17 -15.02
CA THR A 201 -7.82 -30.99 -14.20
C THR A 201 -9.07 -31.23 -15.05
N CYS A 202 -9.14 -30.65 -16.25
CA CYS A 202 -10.22 -30.88 -17.21
C CYS A 202 -10.43 -32.38 -17.50
N LEU A 203 -9.36 -33.12 -17.81
CA LEU A 203 -9.45 -34.55 -18.16
C LEU A 203 -9.90 -35.44 -17.01
N ILE A 204 -9.41 -35.19 -15.78
CA ILE A 204 -9.87 -35.89 -14.57
C ILE A 204 -11.39 -35.74 -14.45
N ASN A 205 -11.89 -34.53 -14.65
CA ASN A 205 -13.31 -34.20 -14.52
C ASN A 205 -14.21 -34.86 -15.58
N THR A 206 -13.77 -34.92 -16.84
CA THR A 206 -14.46 -35.70 -17.89
C THR A 206 -14.52 -37.18 -17.52
N SER A 207 -13.37 -37.73 -17.10
CA SER A 207 -13.25 -39.16 -16.80
C SER A 207 -14.15 -39.62 -15.64
N ALA A 208 -14.40 -38.74 -14.66
CA ALA A 208 -15.24 -39.01 -13.50
C ALA A 208 -16.76 -38.86 -13.75
N LYS A 209 -17.18 -38.06 -14.75
CA LYS A 209 -18.60 -37.75 -15.00
C LYS A 209 -19.25 -38.63 -16.07
N ILE A 210 -18.57 -38.86 -17.19
CA ILE A 210 -19.13 -39.54 -18.39
C ILE A 210 -18.20 -40.66 -18.91
N GLY A 211 -16.93 -40.67 -18.47
CA GLY A 211 -15.89 -41.52 -19.02
C GLY A 211 -15.15 -40.84 -20.18
N THR A 212 -14.01 -41.40 -20.57
CA THR A 212 -13.14 -40.78 -21.59
C THR A 212 -13.57 -41.14 -23.02
N SER A 213 -14.65 -40.54 -23.52
CA SER A 213 -14.90 -40.41 -24.96
C SER A 213 -14.63 -38.97 -25.42
N PRO A 214 -14.22 -38.74 -26.68
CA PRO A 214 -14.09 -37.39 -27.22
C PRO A 214 -15.41 -36.61 -27.27
N GLU A 215 -16.53 -37.31 -27.51
CA GLU A 215 -17.87 -36.71 -27.64
C GLU A 215 -18.32 -36.04 -26.33
N ALA A 216 -17.99 -36.64 -25.18
CA ALA A 216 -18.27 -36.07 -23.85
C ALA A 216 -17.50 -34.77 -23.56
N ILE A 217 -16.42 -34.49 -24.29
CA ILE A 217 -15.67 -33.23 -24.22
C ILE A 217 -16.36 -32.17 -25.10
N GLU A 218 -16.86 -32.56 -26.28
CA GLU A 218 -17.65 -31.67 -27.13
C GLU A 218 -18.97 -31.21 -26.46
N GLU A 219 -19.64 -32.07 -25.67
CA GLU A 219 -20.83 -31.65 -24.90
C GLU A 219 -20.52 -30.57 -23.84
N MET A 220 -19.37 -30.66 -23.14
CA MET A 220 -18.92 -29.58 -22.25
C MET A 220 -18.53 -28.32 -23.03
N GLN A 221 -17.91 -28.47 -24.20
CA GLN A 221 -17.58 -27.34 -25.08
C GLN A 221 -18.85 -26.63 -25.58
N GLN A 222 -19.90 -27.37 -25.94
CA GLN A 222 -21.19 -26.82 -26.37
C GLN A 222 -21.91 -26.04 -25.26
N MET A 223 -21.78 -26.42 -23.98
CA MET A 223 -22.28 -25.59 -22.89
C MET A 223 -21.60 -24.22 -22.87
N ARG A 224 -20.27 -24.17 -23.03
CA ARG A 224 -19.52 -22.90 -23.11
C ARG A 224 -19.93 -22.06 -24.32
N ASP A 225 -20.09 -22.68 -25.48
CA ASP A 225 -20.49 -21.95 -26.70
C ASP A 225 -21.98 -21.55 -26.71
N SER A 226 -22.81 -22.10 -25.81
CA SER A 226 -24.22 -21.70 -25.69
C SER A 226 -24.49 -20.46 -24.82
N TYR A 227 -23.57 -20.05 -23.93
CA TYR A 227 -23.93 -19.24 -22.75
C TYR A 227 -23.51 -17.75 -22.71
N PRO A 228 -22.24 -17.37 -22.97
CA PRO A 228 -21.83 -15.96 -23.11
C PRO A 228 -22.29 -15.33 -24.44
N LEU A 229 -22.85 -16.17 -25.31
CA LEU A 229 -22.85 -16.00 -26.75
C LEU A 229 -24.17 -15.44 -27.29
N SER A 230 -25.28 -15.69 -26.59
CA SER A 230 -26.61 -15.19 -27.00
C SER A 230 -26.69 -13.66 -27.05
N ALA A 231 -26.08 -12.96 -26.08
CA ALA A 231 -26.08 -11.49 -26.04
C ALA A 231 -25.17 -10.86 -27.11
N THR A 232 -23.97 -11.43 -27.31
CA THR A 232 -23.02 -10.95 -28.33
C THR A 232 -23.54 -11.25 -29.75
N GLU A 233 -24.19 -12.40 -29.96
CA GLU A 233 -24.94 -12.68 -31.18
C GLU A 233 -26.19 -11.82 -31.36
N GLU A 234 -26.99 -11.56 -30.31
CA GLU A 234 -28.15 -10.65 -30.37
C GLU A 234 -27.69 -9.26 -30.87
N MET A 235 -26.57 -8.76 -30.34
CA MET A 235 -26.00 -7.47 -30.77
C MET A 235 -25.37 -7.53 -32.18
N PHE A 236 -24.62 -8.60 -32.52
CA PHE A 236 -24.09 -8.80 -33.87
C PHE A 236 -25.23 -8.87 -34.91
N LYS A 237 -26.26 -9.69 -34.66
CA LYS A 237 -27.44 -9.83 -35.53
C LYS A 237 -28.24 -8.51 -35.62
N THR A 238 -28.27 -7.71 -34.56
CA THR A 238 -28.89 -6.38 -34.57
C THR A 238 -28.15 -5.42 -35.50
N GLU A 239 -26.83 -5.32 -35.43
CA GLU A 239 -26.06 -4.44 -36.33
C GLU A 239 -25.98 -4.99 -37.76
N ALA A 240 -25.70 -6.29 -37.91
CA ALA A 240 -25.59 -6.98 -39.20
C ALA A 240 -26.94 -7.13 -39.94
N SER A 241 -28.07 -6.84 -39.29
CA SER A 241 -29.38 -6.70 -39.94
C SER A 241 -29.40 -5.61 -41.02
N GLN A 242 -28.50 -4.63 -40.94
CA GLN A 242 -28.34 -3.55 -41.92
C GLN A 242 -27.36 -3.92 -43.06
N SER A 243 -26.70 -5.08 -42.98
CA SER A 243 -25.57 -5.46 -43.86
C SER A 243 -25.53 -6.98 -44.17
N GLU A 244 -26.71 -7.55 -44.47
CA GLU A 244 -26.86 -8.92 -44.99
C GLU A 244 -26.30 -10.03 -44.09
N GLY A 245 -26.29 -9.82 -42.76
CA GLY A 245 -25.80 -10.82 -41.80
C GLY A 245 -24.28 -10.90 -41.66
N THR A 246 -23.54 -9.92 -42.19
CA THR A 246 -22.08 -9.78 -41.98
C THR A 246 -21.73 -8.36 -41.56
N LEU A 247 -20.61 -8.16 -40.86
CA LEU A 247 -20.07 -6.84 -40.52
C LEU A 247 -18.80 -6.54 -41.31
N ASP A 248 -18.58 -5.27 -41.65
CA ASP A 248 -17.32 -4.79 -42.21
C ASP A 248 -16.29 -4.46 -41.11
N GLU A 249 -15.04 -4.15 -41.46
CA GLU A 249 -13.99 -3.78 -40.49
C GLU A 249 -14.46 -2.67 -39.53
N LYS A 250 -15.24 -1.71 -40.04
CA LYS A 250 -15.79 -0.60 -39.24
C LYS A 250 -16.91 -1.04 -38.30
N GLY A 251 -17.83 -1.89 -38.76
CA GLY A 251 -18.87 -2.51 -37.94
C GLY A 251 -18.27 -3.38 -36.83
N VAL A 252 -17.29 -4.23 -37.15
CA VAL A 252 -16.58 -5.05 -36.17
C VAL A 252 -15.88 -4.18 -35.12
N VAL A 253 -15.15 -3.13 -35.52
CA VAL A 253 -14.55 -2.18 -34.58
C VAL A 253 -15.60 -1.53 -33.68
N ASN A 254 -16.70 -1.02 -34.24
CA ASN A 254 -17.77 -0.38 -33.47
C ASN A 254 -18.40 -1.34 -32.47
N LEU A 255 -18.68 -2.58 -32.88
CA LEU A 255 -19.29 -3.60 -32.02
C LEU A 255 -18.35 -4.03 -30.90
N VAL A 256 -17.07 -4.28 -31.20
CA VAL A 256 -16.07 -4.60 -30.17
C VAL A 256 -15.93 -3.44 -29.18
N THR A 257 -15.84 -2.18 -29.63
CA THR A 257 -15.75 -1.01 -28.73
C THR A 257 -17.04 -0.78 -27.90
N LYS A 258 -18.22 -1.23 -28.38
CA LYS A 258 -19.47 -1.24 -27.60
C LYS A 258 -19.53 -2.36 -26.56
N LEU A 259 -19.01 -3.54 -26.89
CA LEU A 259 -18.99 -4.71 -26.00
C LEU A 259 -17.87 -4.61 -24.94
N ASN A 260 -16.71 -4.09 -25.33
CA ASN A 260 -15.55 -3.91 -24.48
C ASN A 260 -14.72 -2.70 -24.95
N ASN A 261 -14.95 -1.54 -24.31
CA ASN A 261 -14.24 -0.30 -24.57
C ASN A 261 -12.74 -0.34 -24.19
N ASN A 262 -12.29 -1.38 -23.47
CA ASN A 262 -10.89 -1.64 -23.15
C ASN A 262 -10.15 -2.36 -24.31
N ILE A 263 -10.71 -2.39 -25.52
CA ILE A 263 -10.04 -2.96 -26.69
C ILE A 263 -9.77 -1.88 -27.72
N ALA A 264 -8.49 -1.56 -27.92
CA ALA A 264 -8.10 -0.50 -28.86
C ALA A 264 -8.50 -0.88 -30.30
N PRO A 265 -9.15 0.03 -31.05
CA PRO A 265 -9.57 -0.22 -32.44
C PRO A 265 -8.47 -0.80 -33.33
N ALA A 266 -7.22 -0.33 -33.20
CA ALA A 266 -6.09 -0.84 -33.97
C ALA A 266 -5.83 -2.35 -33.77
N ARG A 267 -6.04 -2.88 -32.55
CA ARG A 267 -5.91 -4.32 -32.26
C ARG A 267 -7.03 -5.13 -32.93
N VAL A 268 -8.25 -4.58 -32.94
CA VAL A 268 -9.39 -5.18 -33.65
C VAL A 268 -9.11 -5.23 -35.15
N GLN A 269 -8.69 -4.10 -35.74
CA GLN A 269 -8.33 -3.96 -37.15
C GLN A 269 -7.19 -4.91 -37.58
N GLN A 270 -6.19 -5.12 -36.71
CA GLN A 270 -5.15 -6.13 -36.94
C GLN A 270 -5.74 -7.54 -36.95
N LYS A 271 -6.56 -7.91 -35.95
CA LYS A 271 -7.15 -9.25 -35.85
C LYS A 271 -8.10 -9.56 -37.03
N VAL A 272 -8.85 -8.57 -37.51
CA VAL A 272 -9.64 -8.67 -38.75
C VAL A 272 -8.74 -9.08 -39.92
N LYS A 273 -7.62 -8.38 -40.12
CA LYS A 273 -6.66 -8.63 -41.22
C LYS A 273 -5.95 -9.99 -41.07
N GLU A 274 -5.67 -10.44 -39.85
CA GLU A 274 -5.15 -11.79 -39.60
C GLU A 274 -6.16 -12.88 -40.01
N ILE A 275 -7.46 -12.68 -39.77
CA ILE A 275 -8.50 -13.62 -40.25
C ILE A 275 -8.58 -13.60 -41.78
N GLU A 276 -8.53 -12.42 -42.41
CA GLU A 276 -8.51 -12.31 -43.87
C GLU A 276 -7.31 -13.02 -44.52
N LEU A 277 -6.12 -12.91 -43.93
CA LEU A 277 -4.90 -13.55 -44.40
C LEU A 277 -4.91 -15.08 -44.26
N ASN A 278 -5.67 -15.61 -43.30
CA ASN A 278 -5.78 -17.05 -43.06
C ASN A 278 -6.91 -17.74 -43.86
N ARG A 279 -7.78 -16.98 -44.56
CA ARG A 279 -8.82 -17.55 -45.43
C ARG A 279 -8.21 -18.07 -46.74
N VAL A 280 -8.35 -19.37 -46.98
CA VAL A 280 -7.73 -20.06 -48.14
C VAL A 280 -8.49 -19.85 -49.46
N GLU A 281 -9.81 -19.55 -49.42
CA GLU A 281 -10.65 -19.47 -50.63
C GLU A 281 -11.64 -18.27 -50.67
N ALA A 282 -12.16 -18.01 -51.87
CA ALA A 282 -13.21 -17.04 -52.25
C ALA A 282 -12.87 -15.54 -52.10
N VAL A 283 -12.64 -14.87 -53.23
CA VAL A 283 -12.39 -13.41 -53.34
C VAL A 283 -13.58 -12.57 -52.86
N GLU A 284 -14.80 -13.09 -52.98
CA GLU A 284 -16.06 -12.36 -52.79
C GLU A 284 -16.41 -12.03 -51.32
N ARG A 285 -15.68 -12.56 -50.33
CA ARG A 285 -15.92 -12.31 -48.89
C ARG A 285 -14.87 -11.42 -48.20
N ARG A 286 -13.96 -10.80 -48.96
CA ARG A 286 -12.97 -9.84 -48.41
C ARG A 286 -13.69 -8.65 -47.76
N GLY A 287 -13.12 -8.15 -46.66
CA GLY A 287 -13.65 -7.02 -45.88
C GLY A 287 -14.89 -7.31 -45.04
N ARG A 288 -15.41 -8.55 -45.01
CA ARG A 288 -16.63 -8.94 -44.26
C ARG A 288 -16.37 -10.12 -43.32
N ILE A 289 -16.89 -10.02 -42.09
CA ILE A 289 -16.84 -11.05 -41.03
C ILE A 289 -18.26 -11.54 -40.71
N ASN A 290 -18.42 -12.86 -40.52
CA ASN A 290 -19.67 -13.49 -40.10
C ASN A 290 -19.79 -13.62 -38.56
N SER A 291 -20.90 -14.17 -38.06
CA SER A 291 -21.17 -14.33 -36.62
C SER A 291 -20.09 -15.15 -35.90
N ASP A 292 -19.76 -16.33 -36.44
CA ASP A 292 -18.84 -17.29 -35.82
C ASP A 292 -17.38 -16.76 -35.83
N GLU A 293 -17.00 -16.10 -36.92
CA GLU A 293 -15.72 -15.41 -37.06
C GLU A 293 -15.61 -14.21 -36.11
N PHE A 294 -16.69 -13.43 -35.94
CA PHE A 294 -16.73 -12.31 -34.99
C PHE A 294 -16.60 -12.80 -33.55
N VAL A 295 -17.30 -13.88 -33.21
CA VAL A 295 -17.28 -14.52 -31.89
C VAL A 295 -15.89 -15.08 -31.58
N SER A 296 -15.26 -15.76 -32.54
CA SER A 296 -13.89 -16.26 -32.41
C SER A 296 -12.90 -15.10 -32.22
N LEU A 297 -12.99 -14.06 -33.06
CA LEU A 297 -12.21 -12.82 -32.93
C LEU A 297 -12.40 -12.18 -31.54
N PHE A 298 -13.64 -12.03 -31.07
CA PHE A 298 -13.95 -11.39 -29.80
C PHE A 298 -13.42 -12.19 -28.60
N LYS A 299 -13.60 -13.52 -28.60
CA LYS A 299 -13.01 -14.41 -27.58
C LYS A 299 -11.48 -14.27 -27.57
N GLU A 300 -10.82 -14.34 -28.72
CA GLU A 300 -9.36 -14.27 -28.79
C GLU A 300 -8.80 -12.91 -28.34
N ILE A 301 -9.42 -11.78 -28.71
CA ILE A 301 -8.91 -10.46 -28.30
C ILE A 301 -9.28 -10.11 -26.84
N SER A 302 -10.46 -10.48 -26.37
CA SER A 302 -10.99 -10.09 -25.04
C SER A 302 -10.52 -10.98 -23.91
N THR A 303 -10.46 -12.31 -24.09
CA THR A 303 -10.09 -13.23 -23.00
C THR A 303 -8.66 -12.97 -22.54
N ARG A 304 -8.45 -12.78 -21.24
CA ARG A 304 -7.12 -12.62 -20.63
C ARG A 304 -6.65 -13.96 -20.05
N PRO A 305 -5.56 -14.58 -20.54
CA PRO A 305 -5.14 -15.92 -20.10
C PRO A 305 -4.94 -16.00 -18.59
N GLU A 306 -4.38 -14.96 -17.96
CA GLU A 306 -4.14 -14.90 -16.52
C GLU A 306 -5.43 -14.84 -15.69
N ILE A 307 -6.49 -14.21 -16.23
CA ILE A 307 -7.82 -14.20 -15.61
C ILE A 307 -8.55 -15.53 -15.88
N TYR A 308 -8.36 -16.13 -17.05
CA TYR A 308 -8.93 -17.43 -17.40
C TYR A 308 -8.39 -18.55 -16.50
N PHE A 309 -7.07 -18.63 -16.30
CA PHE A 309 -6.46 -19.58 -15.38
C PHE A 309 -6.90 -19.33 -13.92
N LEU A 310 -7.09 -18.06 -13.52
CA LEU A 310 -7.63 -17.73 -12.20
C LEU A 310 -9.07 -18.23 -12.00
N LEU A 311 -9.95 -18.04 -12.98
CA LEU A 311 -11.32 -18.56 -12.93
C LEU A 311 -11.32 -20.08 -12.82
N VAL A 312 -10.60 -20.78 -13.69
CA VAL A 312 -10.61 -22.26 -13.73
C VAL A 312 -9.93 -22.88 -12.49
N ARG A 313 -8.98 -22.17 -11.84
CA ARG A 313 -8.41 -22.56 -10.54
C ARG A 313 -9.46 -22.57 -9.40
N TYR A 314 -10.52 -21.78 -9.51
CA TYR A 314 -11.56 -21.67 -8.48
C TYR A 314 -12.88 -22.39 -8.82
N ALA A 315 -13.24 -22.47 -10.10
CA ALA A 315 -14.40 -23.21 -10.58
C ALA A 315 -14.40 -24.67 -10.10
N SER A 316 -15.54 -25.18 -9.63
CA SER A 316 -15.72 -26.60 -9.33
C SER A 316 -15.88 -27.39 -10.63
N ASN A 317 -14.75 -27.64 -11.29
CA ASN A 317 -14.62 -28.61 -12.37
C ASN A 317 -15.52 -28.28 -13.59
N THR A 318 -15.55 -27.00 -13.94
CA THR A 318 -16.29 -26.34 -15.03
C THR A 318 -15.54 -25.07 -15.50
N ASP A 319 -16.07 -24.33 -16.47
CA ASP A 319 -15.50 -23.10 -17.04
C ASP A 319 -16.19 -21.80 -16.55
N TYR A 320 -16.99 -21.91 -15.49
CA TYR A 320 -17.67 -20.80 -14.80
C TYR A 320 -17.57 -20.99 -13.28
N LEU A 321 -17.69 -19.91 -12.50
CA LEU A 321 -17.85 -20.02 -11.04
C LEU A 321 -19.32 -20.29 -10.72
N THR A 322 -19.59 -21.32 -9.91
CA THR A 322 -20.89 -21.44 -9.23
C THR A 322 -21.01 -20.39 -8.12
N THR A 323 -22.22 -20.20 -7.57
CA THR A 323 -22.43 -19.36 -6.38
C THR A 323 -21.53 -19.77 -5.19
N ASP A 324 -21.23 -21.08 -5.05
CA ASP A 324 -20.37 -21.60 -3.98
C ASP A 324 -18.87 -21.51 -4.30
N ASP A 325 -18.47 -21.58 -5.58
CA ASP A 325 -17.09 -21.28 -5.97
C ASP A 325 -16.76 -19.79 -5.86
N LEU A 326 -17.72 -18.93 -6.21
CA LEU A 326 -17.61 -17.48 -6.02
C LEU A 326 -17.53 -17.13 -4.52
N LEU A 327 -18.35 -17.77 -3.68
CA LEU A 327 -18.25 -17.63 -2.21
C LEU A 327 -16.85 -18.00 -1.72
N LEU A 328 -16.30 -19.13 -2.16
CA LEU A 328 -14.95 -19.55 -1.79
C LEU A 328 -13.88 -18.57 -2.31
N PHE A 329 -13.97 -18.12 -3.57
CA PHE A 329 -13.02 -17.16 -4.14
C PHE A 329 -12.99 -15.85 -3.33
N LEU A 330 -14.17 -15.33 -2.96
CA LEU A 330 -14.29 -14.09 -2.20
C LEU A 330 -13.73 -14.23 -0.78
N GLU A 331 -14.00 -15.33 -0.08
CA GLU A 331 -13.49 -15.55 1.29
C GLU A 331 -12.02 -16.01 1.35
N ALA A 332 -11.53 -16.75 0.35
CA ALA A 332 -10.25 -17.45 0.43
C ALA A 332 -9.11 -16.83 -0.40
N GLU A 333 -9.41 -16.16 -1.51
CA GLU A 333 -8.41 -15.43 -2.30
C GLU A 333 -8.56 -13.91 -2.11
N GLN A 334 -9.79 -13.37 -2.14
CA GLN A 334 -10.03 -11.92 -1.93
C GLN A 334 -10.07 -11.49 -0.46
N GLY A 335 -9.97 -12.42 0.49
CA GLY A 335 -9.92 -12.16 1.93
C GLY A 335 -11.18 -11.52 2.53
N MET A 336 -12.31 -11.49 1.79
CA MET A 336 -13.54 -10.88 2.27
C MET A 336 -14.12 -11.68 3.45
N GLN A 337 -14.42 -10.99 4.55
CA GLN A 337 -15.04 -11.60 5.71
C GLN A 337 -16.56 -11.64 5.58
N ARG A 338 -17.19 -12.69 6.11
CA ARG A 338 -18.66 -12.80 6.28
C ARG A 338 -19.46 -12.68 4.96
N VAL A 339 -18.90 -13.19 3.86
CA VAL A 339 -19.60 -13.26 2.57
C VAL A 339 -20.80 -14.20 2.68
N THR A 340 -21.96 -13.80 2.15
CA THR A 340 -23.18 -14.62 2.10
C THR A 340 -23.44 -15.12 0.68
N LYS A 341 -24.18 -16.22 0.53
CA LYS A 341 -24.64 -16.66 -0.81
C LYS A 341 -25.46 -15.58 -1.51
N ASP A 342 -26.22 -14.77 -0.77
CA ASP A 342 -26.96 -13.62 -1.31
C ASP A 342 -26.03 -12.57 -1.93
N LYS A 343 -24.87 -12.27 -1.31
CA LYS A 343 -23.87 -11.37 -1.90
C LYS A 343 -23.27 -11.95 -3.19
N CYS A 344 -23.01 -13.27 -3.22
CA CYS A 344 -22.56 -13.94 -4.44
C CYS A 344 -23.61 -13.89 -5.56
N ILE A 345 -24.90 -14.10 -5.22
CA ILE A 345 -26.02 -14.01 -6.16
C ILE A 345 -26.20 -12.57 -6.67
N ASP A 346 -26.03 -11.55 -5.82
CA ASP A 346 -26.06 -10.14 -6.22
C ASP A 346 -24.92 -9.79 -7.19
N ILE A 347 -23.68 -10.20 -6.88
CA ILE A 347 -22.52 -10.06 -7.77
C ILE A 347 -22.81 -10.73 -9.13
N ILE A 348 -23.30 -11.97 -9.14
CA ILE A 348 -23.68 -12.67 -10.39
C ILE A 348 -24.75 -11.87 -11.15
N ASN A 349 -25.80 -11.38 -10.49
CA ASN A 349 -26.86 -10.61 -11.15
C ASN A 349 -26.40 -9.25 -11.72
N ARG A 350 -25.37 -8.64 -11.12
CA ARG A 350 -24.77 -7.37 -11.57
C ARG A 350 -23.79 -7.55 -12.73
N TYR A 351 -22.87 -8.51 -12.65
CA TYR A 351 -21.73 -8.61 -13.58
C TYR A 351 -21.86 -9.69 -14.66
N GLU A 352 -22.64 -10.76 -14.48
CA GLU A 352 -22.77 -11.79 -15.53
C GLU A 352 -23.52 -11.24 -16.76
N PRO A 353 -22.93 -11.15 -17.96
CA PRO A 353 -23.64 -10.64 -19.14
C PRO A 353 -24.82 -11.55 -19.55
N SER A 354 -24.72 -12.86 -19.37
CA SER A 354 -25.75 -13.82 -19.78
C SER A 354 -26.99 -13.79 -18.89
N LYS A 355 -28.15 -13.50 -19.49
CA LYS A 355 -29.48 -13.58 -18.84
C LYS A 355 -29.74 -14.96 -18.22
N ASP A 356 -29.20 -16.02 -18.81
CA ASP A 356 -29.42 -17.40 -18.37
C ASP A 356 -28.31 -17.89 -17.41
N GLY A 357 -27.10 -17.34 -17.50
CA GLY A 357 -26.06 -17.47 -16.46
C GLY A 357 -26.55 -16.95 -15.11
N ARG A 358 -27.16 -15.74 -15.09
CA ARG A 358 -27.82 -15.16 -13.90
C ARG A 358 -28.88 -16.09 -13.31
N LYS A 359 -29.78 -16.63 -14.13
CA LYS A 359 -30.84 -17.56 -13.69
C LYS A 359 -30.31 -18.84 -13.06
N LYS A 360 -29.13 -19.32 -13.50
CA LYS A 360 -28.48 -20.52 -12.96
C LYS A 360 -27.53 -20.24 -11.78
N GLY A 361 -27.28 -18.99 -11.42
CA GLY A 361 -26.30 -18.64 -10.39
C GLY A 361 -24.85 -18.97 -10.80
N GLN A 362 -24.52 -18.70 -12.07
CA GLN A 362 -23.22 -18.97 -12.71
C GLN A 362 -22.56 -17.66 -13.15
N LEU A 363 -21.24 -17.53 -12.95
CA LEU A 363 -20.42 -16.41 -13.43
C LEU A 363 -19.38 -16.91 -14.44
N GLY A 364 -19.52 -16.51 -15.71
CA GLY A 364 -18.59 -16.82 -16.79
C GLY A 364 -17.35 -15.92 -16.78
N ILE A 365 -16.43 -16.17 -17.73
CA ILE A 365 -15.15 -15.44 -17.84
C ILE A 365 -15.33 -13.93 -18.04
N ASP A 366 -16.35 -13.52 -18.80
CA ASP A 366 -16.60 -12.10 -19.07
C ASP A 366 -17.11 -11.40 -17.80
N GLY A 367 -18.15 -11.94 -17.14
CA GLY A 367 -18.67 -11.39 -15.89
C GLY A 367 -17.67 -11.46 -14.72
N PHE A 368 -16.76 -12.43 -14.71
CA PHE A 368 -15.66 -12.48 -13.75
C PHE A 368 -14.59 -11.41 -14.03
N THR A 369 -14.32 -11.12 -15.31
CA THR A 369 -13.42 -10.03 -15.73
C THR A 369 -14.02 -8.66 -15.35
N ASP A 370 -15.31 -8.47 -15.61
CA ASP A 370 -16.04 -7.26 -15.23
C ASP A 370 -16.11 -7.07 -13.70
N TYR A 371 -16.31 -8.16 -12.93
CA TYR A 371 -16.22 -8.11 -11.47
C TYR A 371 -14.84 -7.63 -10.99
N LEU A 372 -13.74 -8.20 -11.51
CA LEU A 372 -12.38 -7.82 -11.13
C LEU A 372 -12.03 -6.36 -11.46
N LEU A 373 -12.58 -5.83 -12.55
CA LEU A 373 -12.42 -4.43 -12.97
C LEU A 373 -13.33 -3.44 -12.21
N SER A 374 -14.30 -3.93 -11.44
CA SER A 374 -15.33 -3.12 -10.78
C SER A 374 -14.92 -2.58 -9.42
N ASP A 375 -15.66 -1.58 -8.93
CA ASP A 375 -15.42 -0.94 -7.62
C ASP A 375 -15.67 -1.88 -6.42
N ASP A 376 -16.47 -2.95 -6.58
CA ASP A 376 -16.61 -4.02 -5.59
C ASP A 376 -15.28 -4.79 -5.37
N CYS A 377 -14.35 -4.71 -6.33
CA CYS A 377 -13.06 -5.40 -6.34
C CYS A 377 -11.85 -4.43 -6.40
N ASP A 378 -12.04 -3.13 -6.12
CA ASP A 378 -10.95 -2.14 -6.03
C ASP A 378 -9.90 -2.57 -4.98
N VAL A 379 -8.65 -2.15 -5.17
CA VAL A 379 -7.56 -2.35 -4.20
C VAL A 379 -7.70 -1.45 -2.97
N PHE A 380 -8.41 -0.32 -3.09
CA PHE A 380 -8.69 0.61 -1.99
C PHE A 380 -9.93 0.18 -1.22
N ASP A 381 -9.77 0.02 0.10
CA ASP A 381 -10.83 -0.39 1.01
C ASP A 381 -12.06 0.55 0.94
N PRO A 382 -13.24 0.07 0.49
CA PRO A 382 -14.39 0.93 0.26
C PRO A 382 -14.97 1.53 1.55
N ASP A 383 -14.73 0.90 2.71
CA ASP A 383 -15.14 1.47 4.01
C ASP A 383 -14.43 2.80 4.30
N GLN A 384 -13.22 3.01 3.78
CA GLN A 384 -12.45 4.26 3.92
C GLN A 384 -13.08 5.47 3.22
N ASN A 385 -14.10 5.27 2.38
CA ASN A 385 -14.91 6.38 1.87
C ASN A 385 -15.85 6.98 2.93
N ASN A 386 -15.93 6.37 4.12
CA ASN A 386 -16.67 6.85 5.28
C ASN A 386 -15.72 7.35 6.38
N ILE A 387 -16.27 8.03 7.38
CA ILE A 387 -15.53 8.33 8.62
C ILE A 387 -15.48 7.04 9.45
N VAL A 388 -14.28 6.45 9.54
CA VAL A 388 -14.01 5.17 10.20
C VAL A 388 -13.07 5.29 11.39
N GLN A 389 -12.39 6.42 11.54
CA GLN A 389 -11.49 6.70 12.65
C GLN A 389 -12.21 7.49 13.77
N ASP A 390 -11.72 7.38 15.01
CA ASP A 390 -12.23 8.20 16.11
C ASP A 390 -11.88 9.67 15.89
N MET A 391 -12.90 10.54 15.87
CA MET A 391 -12.79 11.98 15.64
C MET A 391 -12.90 12.82 16.93
N ASN A 392 -12.97 12.16 18.11
CA ASN A 392 -13.16 12.78 19.42
C ASN A 392 -11.85 13.01 20.20
N GLN A 393 -10.70 12.66 19.64
CA GLN A 393 -9.39 12.92 20.27
C GLN A 393 -9.02 14.41 20.16
N PRO A 394 -8.10 14.94 20.98
CA PRO A 394 -7.57 16.30 20.80
C PRO A 394 -7.00 16.55 19.39
N LEU A 395 -7.11 17.78 18.86
CA LEU A 395 -6.51 18.15 17.56
C LEU A 395 -5.04 17.77 17.40
N SER A 396 -4.25 17.79 18.49
CA SER A 396 -2.84 17.38 18.48
C SER A 396 -2.64 15.91 18.11
N HIS A 397 -3.67 15.06 18.21
CA HIS A 397 -3.64 13.62 17.91
C HIS A 397 -3.88 13.27 16.43
N TYR A 398 -4.04 14.25 15.53
CA TYR A 398 -4.27 14.01 14.10
C TYR A 398 -3.14 14.54 13.21
N PHE A 399 -2.96 13.94 12.03
CA PHE A 399 -2.34 14.57 10.88
C PHE A 399 -3.39 15.41 10.14
N ILE A 400 -3.03 16.61 9.72
CA ILE A 400 -3.97 17.63 9.21
C ILE A 400 -3.51 18.07 7.82
N ALA A 401 -4.37 17.88 6.81
CA ALA A 401 -4.09 18.23 5.42
C ALA A 401 -3.80 19.73 5.29
N SER A 402 -2.51 20.08 5.15
CA SER A 402 -2.01 21.45 5.17
C SER A 402 -1.39 21.87 3.84
N SER A 403 -1.72 23.09 3.40
CA SER A 403 -1.15 23.75 2.24
C SER A 403 -0.18 24.88 2.67
N HIS A 404 0.84 25.11 1.86
CA HIS A 404 1.78 26.24 1.95
C HIS A 404 1.56 27.21 0.80
N ASN A 405 1.65 28.52 1.07
CA ASN A 405 1.41 29.61 0.11
C ASN A 405 0.21 29.33 -0.81
N THR A 406 -0.92 28.97 -0.21
CA THR A 406 -2.08 28.34 -0.86
C THR A 406 -2.64 29.13 -2.04
N TYR A 407 -2.40 30.44 -2.09
CA TYR A 407 -2.79 31.33 -3.17
C TYR A 407 -2.03 31.09 -4.50
N LEU A 408 -0.82 30.51 -4.49
CA LEU A 408 0.05 30.39 -5.69
C LEU A 408 -0.35 29.25 -6.62
N LEU A 409 -0.27 29.51 -7.94
CA LEU A 409 -0.51 28.52 -8.99
C LEU A 409 0.76 27.96 -9.66
N LYS A 410 1.94 28.56 -9.41
CA LYS A 410 3.22 28.15 -10.02
C LYS A 410 4.39 28.36 -9.04
N ASP A 411 5.52 28.86 -9.53
CA ASP A 411 6.73 29.22 -8.79
C ASP A 411 6.51 30.34 -7.76
N GLN A 412 7.47 30.52 -6.86
CA GLN A 412 7.38 31.47 -5.75
C GLN A 412 7.77 32.92 -6.13
N LEU A 413 8.23 33.20 -7.35
CA LEU A 413 8.84 34.50 -7.71
C LEU A 413 8.00 35.34 -8.67
N GLN A 414 7.33 34.68 -9.61
CA GLN A 414 6.53 35.26 -10.70
C GLN A 414 5.19 34.53 -10.89
N GLY A 415 4.97 33.43 -10.17
CA GLY A 415 3.73 32.65 -10.24
C GLY A 415 2.48 33.49 -9.96
N PRO A 416 1.37 33.27 -10.69
CA PRO A 416 0.14 33.99 -10.44
C PRO A 416 -0.54 33.46 -9.17
N SER A 417 -1.02 34.38 -8.35
CA SER A 417 -1.92 34.14 -7.21
C SER A 417 -3.38 34.08 -7.69
N SER A 418 -4.19 33.15 -7.18
CA SER A 418 -5.63 33.07 -7.46
C SER A 418 -6.47 32.62 -6.26
N VAL A 419 -7.71 33.11 -6.18
CA VAL A 419 -8.74 32.63 -5.27
C VAL A 419 -9.09 31.15 -5.53
N ASP A 420 -9.02 30.71 -6.80
CA ASP A 420 -9.29 29.31 -7.18
C ASP A 420 -8.33 28.30 -6.53
N ALA A 421 -7.16 28.77 -6.09
CA ALA A 421 -6.15 27.94 -5.45
C ALA A 421 -6.66 27.43 -4.09
N TYR A 422 -7.29 28.30 -3.29
CA TYR A 422 -8.01 27.94 -2.07
C TYR A 422 -9.20 27.02 -2.37
N ILE A 423 -9.98 27.32 -3.41
CA ILE A 423 -11.14 26.50 -3.81
C ILE A 423 -10.68 25.07 -4.14
N ARG A 424 -9.60 24.91 -4.94
CA ARG A 424 -9.04 23.59 -5.26
C ARG A 424 -8.43 22.89 -4.05
N ALA A 425 -7.74 23.61 -3.16
CA ALA A 425 -7.19 23.02 -1.94
C ALA A 425 -8.30 22.47 -1.04
N LEU A 426 -9.33 23.28 -0.73
CA LEU A 426 -10.47 22.89 0.08
C LEU A 426 -11.28 21.76 -0.56
N ALA A 427 -11.48 21.79 -1.88
CA ALA A 427 -12.15 20.72 -2.63
C ALA A 427 -11.40 19.38 -2.56
N LYS A 428 -10.07 19.40 -2.57
CA LYS A 428 -9.20 18.21 -2.35
C LYS A 428 -9.17 17.73 -0.88
N GLY A 429 -9.91 18.36 0.04
CA GLY A 429 -9.96 17.99 1.46
C GLY A 429 -8.96 18.74 2.35
N CYS A 430 -8.22 19.73 1.85
CA CYS A 430 -7.29 20.54 2.66
C CYS A 430 -8.02 21.19 3.85
N ARG A 431 -7.39 21.15 5.03
CA ARG A 431 -7.90 21.66 6.32
C ARG A 431 -7.03 22.76 6.94
N CYS A 432 -5.82 23.03 6.44
CA CYS A 432 -5.06 24.22 6.78
C CYS A 432 -4.61 24.96 5.51
N VAL A 433 -5.01 26.22 5.35
CA VAL A 433 -4.64 27.08 4.21
C VAL A 433 -3.89 28.32 4.67
N GLU A 434 -3.06 28.88 3.79
CA GLU A 434 -2.13 29.98 4.11
C GLU A 434 -2.47 31.28 3.39
N LEU A 435 -2.46 32.39 4.12
CA LEU A 435 -2.85 33.72 3.67
C LEU A 435 -1.76 34.75 4.05
N ASP A 436 -0.90 35.11 3.08
CA ASP A 436 0.17 36.10 3.25
C ASP A 436 -0.42 37.50 3.06
N CYS A 437 -0.80 38.16 4.15
CA CYS A 437 -1.59 39.38 4.15
C CYS A 437 -0.70 40.63 4.18
N TRP A 438 -0.84 41.49 3.18
CA TRP A 438 -0.07 42.74 3.02
C TRP A 438 -0.98 43.95 2.85
N ASP A 439 -0.49 45.14 3.21
CA ASP A 439 -1.19 46.40 2.93
C ASP A 439 -1.45 46.57 1.42
N GLY A 440 -2.71 46.75 1.04
CA GLY A 440 -3.15 47.05 -0.32
C GLY A 440 -3.61 48.50 -0.50
N PRO A 441 -4.01 48.87 -1.75
CA PRO A 441 -4.51 50.20 -2.07
C PRO A 441 -5.87 50.45 -1.41
N ASN A 442 -6.22 51.73 -1.21
CA ASN A 442 -7.52 52.16 -0.65
C ASN A 442 -7.86 51.58 0.74
N ASP A 443 -6.84 51.23 1.53
CA ASP A 443 -6.96 50.55 2.83
C ASP A 443 -7.54 49.12 2.78
N GLU A 444 -7.56 48.49 1.59
CA GLU A 444 -8.05 47.12 1.38
C GLU A 444 -6.91 46.08 1.42
N PRO A 445 -6.92 45.11 2.35
CA PRO A 445 -5.86 44.11 2.46
C PRO A 445 -5.78 43.16 1.25
N ILE A 446 -4.55 42.79 0.87
CA ILE A 446 -4.24 41.95 -0.29
C ILE A 446 -3.39 40.74 0.10
N ILE A 447 -3.43 39.69 -0.73
CA ILE A 447 -2.60 38.49 -0.60
C ILE A 447 -1.68 38.34 -1.81
N TYR A 448 -0.38 38.17 -1.56
CA TYR A 448 0.67 37.80 -2.52
C TYR A 448 1.97 37.45 -1.77
N HIS A 449 2.94 36.81 -2.45
CA HIS A 449 4.22 36.50 -1.82
C HIS A 449 5.11 37.74 -1.72
N GLY A 450 5.43 38.14 -0.49
CA GLY A 450 6.10 39.40 -0.14
C GLY A 450 7.36 39.72 -0.96
N HIS A 451 7.49 40.96 -1.42
CA HIS A 451 8.65 41.47 -2.18
C HIS A 451 8.97 40.72 -3.51
N THR A 452 8.05 39.91 -4.03
CA THR A 452 8.20 39.23 -5.34
C THR A 452 7.35 39.86 -6.45
N PHE A 453 7.41 39.29 -7.65
CA PHE A 453 6.59 39.67 -8.81
C PHE A 453 5.27 38.89 -8.92
N THR A 454 4.93 38.06 -7.94
CA THR A 454 3.65 37.33 -7.89
C THR A 454 2.46 38.30 -7.94
N SER A 455 1.37 37.89 -8.62
CA SER A 455 0.17 38.72 -8.73
C SER A 455 -0.55 38.85 -7.39
N LYS A 456 -1.41 39.88 -7.26
CA LYS A 456 -2.10 40.24 -6.03
C LYS A 456 -3.58 39.92 -6.14
N ILE A 457 -4.15 39.30 -5.10
CA ILE A 457 -5.59 39.07 -4.95
C ILE A 457 -6.11 39.78 -3.70
N GLN A 458 -7.40 40.12 -3.67
CA GLN A 458 -8.01 40.79 -2.51
C GLN A 458 -8.23 39.78 -1.37
N PHE A 459 -7.89 40.15 -0.14
CA PHE A 459 -8.13 39.34 1.05
C PHE A 459 -9.62 38.99 1.19
N LYS A 460 -10.50 39.98 1.02
CA LYS A 460 -11.96 39.81 1.11
C LYS A 460 -12.48 38.69 0.19
N ALA A 461 -12.06 38.66 -1.06
CA ALA A 461 -12.49 37.64 -2.04
C ALA A 461 -12.00 36.22 -1.67
N VAL A 462 -10.84 36.11 -1.00
CA VAL A 462 -10.36 34.84 -0.45
C VAL A 462 -11.21 34.40 0.75
N ILE A 463 -11.58 35.31 1.64
CA ILE A 463 -12.49 35.02 2.78
C ILE A 463 -13.89 34.61 2.29
N GLU A 464 -14.47 35.30 1.30
CA GLU A 464 -15.75 34.93 0.68
C GLU A 464 -15.72 33.54 0.02
N ALA A 465 -14.60 33.19 -0.64
CA ALA A 465 -14.40 31.85 -1.20
C ALA A 465 -14.21 30.77 -0.12
N ILE A 466 -13.44 31.03 0.93
CA ILE A 466 -13.27 30.11 2.05
C ILE A 466 -14.63 29.86 2.72
N ASP A 467 -15.42 30.90 2.97
CA ASP A 467 -16.76 30.76 3.58
C ASP A 467 -17.69 29.82 2.79
N THR A 468 -17.61 29.95 1.46
CA THR A 468 -18.42 29.22 0.48
C THR A 468 -17.97 27.78 0.27
N TYR A 469 -16.67 27.47 0.44
CA TYR A 469 -16.09 26.17 0.05
C TYR A 469 -15.49 25.35 1.20
N ALA A 470 -15.23 25.94 2.38
CA ALA A 470 -14.56 25.28 3.51
C ALA A 470 -15.16 23.92 3.87
N PHE A 471 -16.50 23.82 3.89
CA PHE A 471 -17.22 22.65 4.39
C PHE A 471 -17.96 21.85 3.31
N LYS A 472 -17.55 21.94 2.04
CA LYS A 472 -18.17 21.18 0.93
C LYS A 472 -17.71 19.72 0.83
N THR A 473 -16.41 19.47 1.04
CA THR A 473 -15.83 18.09 1.00
C THR A 473 -15.75 17.45 2.39
N SER A 474 -15.63 18.26 3.45
CA SER A 474 -15.41 17.78 4.82
C SER A 474 -16.03 18.75 5.82
N GLU A 475 -16.79 18.25 6.80
CA GLU A 475 -17.38 19.07 7.87
C GLU A 475 -16.37 19.48 8.96
N TYR A 476 -15.18 18.86 8.98
CA TYR A 476 -14.16 19.08 10.02
C TYR A 476 -13.44 20.43 9.86
N PRO A 477 -12.92 21.02 10.96
CA PRO A 477 -12.51 22.43 11.01
C PRO A 477 -11.44 22.82 9.99
N VAL A 478 -11.44 24.10 9.62
CA VAL A 478 -10.43 24.71 8.73
C VAL A 478 -9.58 25.71 9.51
N ILE A 479 -8.26 25.55 9.46
CA ILE A 479 -7.27 26.45 10.06
C ILE A 479 -6.79 27.45 9.00
N LEU A 480 -6.78 28.73 9.35
CA LEU A 480 -6.23 29.81 8.54
C LEU A 480 -4.85 30.22 9.09
N SER A 481 -3.78 29.84 8.40
CA SER A 481 -2.42 30.29 8.69
C SER A 481 -2.24 31.71 8.16
N ILE A 482 -2.41 32.71 9.03
CA ILE A 482 -2.21 34.11 8.67
C ILE A 482 -0.73 34.46 8.85
N GLU A 483 -0.06 34.86 7.76
CA GLU A 483 1.18 35.63 7.84
C GLU A 483 0.81 37.11 7.65
N ASN A 484 1.16 37.97 8.61
CA ASN A 484 0.60 39.32 8.72
C ASN A 484 1.68 40.41 8.59
N HIS A 485 1.66 41.10 7.45
CA HIS A 485 2.48 42.27 7.12
C HIS A 485 1.63 43.56 6.96
N CYS A 486 0.37 43.54 7.39
CA CYS A 486 -0.55 44.67 7.28
C CYS A 486 -0.33 45.73 8.37
N SER A 487 -0.63 46.99 8.07
CA SER A 487 -0.85 48.06 9.03
C SER A 487 -2.06 47.78 9.94
N ILE A 488 -2.09 48.38 11.14
CA ILE A 488 -3.21 48.22 12.10
C ILE A 488 -4.58 48.42 11.46
N LYS A 489 -4.73 49.44 10.60
CA LYS A 489 -5.99 49.76 9.93
C LYS A 489 -6.44 48.64 8.98
N GLN A 490 -5.51 48.01 8.26
CA GLN A 490 -5.84 46.88 7.39
C GLN A 490 -5.96 45.56 8.17
N GLN A 491 -5.28 45.39 9.31
CA GLN A 491 -5.54 44.29 10.25
C GLN A 491 -6.96 44.38 10.85
N GLN A 492 -7.43 45.59 11.17
CA GLN A 492 -8.82 45.84 11.58
C GLN A 492 -9.80 45.50 10.45
N ALA A 493 -9.48 45.82 9.19
CA ALA A 493 -10.28 45.39 8.03
C ALA A 493 -10.28 43.86 7.86
N MET A 494 -9.14 43.18 8.03
CA MET A 494 -9.05 41.71 8.02
C MET A 494 -9.95 41.09 9.10
N ALA A 495 -9.88 41.59 10.33
CA ALA A 495 -10.69 41.13 11.45
C ALA A 495 -12.19 41.39 11.22
N HIS A 496 -12.55 42.57 10.69
CA HIS A 496 -13.92 42.90 10.31
C HIS A 496 -14.45 41.95 9.21
N TYR A 497 -13.66 41.64 8.18
CA TYR A 497 -14.08 40.71 7.13
C TYR A 497 -14.24 39.28 7.65
N MET A 498 -13.29 38.75 8.42
CA MET A 498 -13.41 37.40 8.98
C MET A 498 -14.62 37.26 9.92
N THR A 499 -14.85 38.24 10.81
CA THR A 499 -16.01 38.22 11.72
C THR A 499 -17.34 38.38 10.98
N THR A 500 -17.42 39.29 10.00
CA THR A 500 -18.68 39.59 9.29
C THR A 500 -19.06 38.52 8.27
N ILE A 501 -18.07 37.91 7.59
CA ILE A 501 -18.34 36.94 6.51
C ILE A 501 -18.52 35.53 7.07
N PHE A 502 -17.64 35.07 7.99
CA PHE A 502 -17.76 33.72 8.54
C PHE A 502 -18.85 33.61 9.62
N GLY A 503 -19.14 34.69 10.35
CA GLY A 503 -20.15 34.70 11.42
C GLY A 503 -19.93 33.57 12.43
N GLU A 504 -20.97 32.77 12.66
CA GLU A 504 -20.95 31.62 13.60
C GLU A 504 -19.95 30.51 13.24
N LYS A 505 -19.46 30.47 11.99
CA LYS A 505 -18.39 29.55 11.57
C LYS A 505 -17.05 29.94 12.20
N LEU A 506 -16.84 31.22 12.58
CA LEU A 506 -15.58 31.63 13.19
C LEU A 506 -15.47 31.04 14.62
N CYS A 507 -14.32 30.44 14.93
CA CYS A 507 -14.02 29.89 16.23
C CYS A 507 -13.57 31.01 17.18
N LEU A 508 -14.47 31.47 18.05
CA LEU A 508 -14.22 32.50 19.06
C LEU A 508 -14.29 31.95 20.50
N ASP A 509 -14.25 30.63 20.62
CA ASP A 509 -14.47 29.90 21.87
C ASP A 509 -13.37 30.24 22.90
N TYR A 510 -13.78 30.40 24.16
CA TYR A 510 -12.89 30.73 25.27
C TYR A 510 -12.23 29.46 25.81
N VAL A 511 -10.90 29.45 25.83
CA VAL A 511 -10.10 28.36 26.39
C VAL A 511 -10.16 28.38 27.91
N GLY A 512 -10.84 27.42 28.52
CA GLY A 512 -11.05 27.35 29.97
C GLY A 512 -9.77 27.12 30.78
N GLU A 513 -9.67 27.74 31.95
CA GLU A 513 -8.48 27.64 32.83
C GLU A 513 -8.18 26.21 33.32
N ASN A 514 -9.19 25.33 33.29
CA ASN A 514 -9.08 23.90 33.67
C ASN A 514 -8.82 22.95 32.47
N GLU A 515 -8.76 23.46 31.24
CA GLU A 515 -8.46 22.64 30.06
C GLU A 515 -6.97 22.25 30.04
N SER A 516 -6.67 21.05 29.55
CA SER A 516 -5.31 20.47 29.54
C SER A 516 -4.82 20.02 28.16
N CYS A 517 -5.74 19.91 27.20
CA CYS A 517 -5.54 19.45 25.83
C CYS A 517 -6.46 20.20 24.86
N LEU A 518 -6.15 20.15 23.56
CA LEU A 518 -6.96 20.78 22.52
C LEU A 518 -8.35 20.11 22.39
N PRO A 519 -9.39 20.86 21.96
CA PRO A 519 -10.66 20.27 21.53
C PRO A 519 -10.48 19.31 20.35
N SER A 520 -11.52 18.52 20.08
CA SER A 520 -11.51 17.52 19.02
C SER A 520 -11.98 18.05 17.66
N PRO A 521 -11.59 17.42 16.53
CA PRO A 521 -12.20 17.68 15.22
C PRO A 521 -13.73 17.58 15.23
N GLU A 522 -14.30 16.62 15.96
CA GLU A 522 -15.76 16.42 16.07
C GLU A 522 -16.44 17.61 16.77
N THR A 523 -15.88 18.06 17.90
CA THR A 523 -16.36 19.26 18.64
C THR A 523 -16.29 20.53 17.79
N LEU A 524 -15.29 20.62 16.91
CA LEU A 524 -15.01 21.78 16.07
C LEU A 524 -15.62 21.67 14.65
N LYS A 525 -16.60 20.80 14.42
CA LYS A 525 -17.29 20.72 13.12
C LYS A 525 -17.83 22.08 12.68
N LYS A 526 -17.61 22.41 11.40
CA LYS A 526 -17.98 23.66 10.73
C LYS A 526 -17.36 24.93 11.33
N LYS A 527 -16.28 24.79 12.12
CA LYS A 527 -15.50 25.91 12.67
C LYS A 527 -14.28 26.28 11.82
N ILE A 528 -13.98 27.57 11.78
CA ILE A 528 -12.81 28.18 11.13
C ILE A 528 -11.94 28.77 12.23
N ILE A 529 -10.69 28.33 12.32
CA ILE A 529 -9.75 28.66 13.41
C ILE A 529 -8.65 29.56 12.84
N VAL A 530 -8.40 30.72 13.46
CA VAL A 530 -7.31 31.60 13.06
C VAL A 530 -6.02 31.19 13.76
N LYS A 531 -4.98 30.83 12.99
CA LYS A 531 -3.60 30.67 13.48
C LYS A 531 -2.89 32.01 13.34
N GLY A 532 -2.27 32.47 14.42
CA GLY A 532 -1.56 33.76 14.43
C GLY A 532 -0.92 34.10 15.77
N LYS A 533 -0.23 35.25 15.81
CA LYS A 533 0.31 35.84 17.05
C LYS A 533 -0.86 36.35 17.92
N LYS A 534 -0.78 36.24 19.25
CA LYS A 534 -1.81 36.74 20.20
C LYS A 534 -1.20 37.68 21.24
N LEU A 535 -1.91 38.76 21.58
CA LEU A 535 -1.56 39.71 22.63
C LEU A 535 -1.88 39.18 24.05
N PRO A 536 -1.19 39.68 25.10
CA PRO A 536 -1.56 39.40 26.49
C PRO A 536 -2.99 39.87 26.84
N PRO A 537 -3.69 39.21 27.77
CA PRO A 537 -4.99 39.66 28.26
C PRO A 537 -4.93 41.12 28.76
N ASN A 538 -5.94 41.92 28.40
CA ASN A 538 -6.09 43.34 28.76
C ASN A 538 -5.01 44.30 28.21
N SER A 539 -4.29 43.92 27.16
CA SER A 539 -3.50 44.88 26.37
C SER A 539 -4.30 45.45 25.19
N GLU A 540 -4.03 46.70 24.85
CA GLU A 540 -4.35 47.31 23.56
C GLU A 540 -3.31 46.88 22.51
N ASP A 541 -3.33 47.47 21.32
CA ASP A 541 -2.32 47.21 20.28
C ASP A 541 -0.86 47.34 20.77
N ASP A 542 -0.14 46.22 20.84
CA ASP A 542 1.28 46.18 21.22
C ASP A 542 2.14 45.48 20.15
N TYR A 543 3.45 45.54 20.34
CA TYR A 543 4.48 45.00 19.46
C TYR A 543 4.82 43.54 19.75
N VAL A 544 4.34 42.65 18.89
CA VAL A 544 4.75 41.23 18.85
C VAL A 544 6.07 41.07 18.08
N THR A 545 6.78 39.96 18.27
CA THR A 545 8.03 39.69 17.52
C THR A 545 7.77 38.87 16.26
N ASP A 546 8.55 39.14 15.21
CA ASP A 546 8.34 38.57 13.89
C ASP A 546 9.17 37.31 13.65
N GLU A 547 9.14 36.41 14.65
CA GLU A 547 10.06 35.27 14.75
C GLU A 547 9.44 33.92 14.31
N ASP A 548 8.21 33.95 13.80
CA ASP A 548 7.64 32.86 12.96
C ASP A 548 8.31 32.84 11.55
N GLU A 549 8.92 33.95 11.14
CA GLU A 549 9.42 34.21 9.78
C GLU A 549 10.92 33.83 9.61
N GLY A 550 11.23 32.96 8.64
CA GLY A 550 12.48 33.05 7.86
C GLY A 550 13.82 32.83 8.58
N ALA A 551 13.87 32.06 9.67
CA ALA A 551 15.03 31.91 10.59
C ALA A 551 16.37 31.39 10.02
N GLU A 552 16.55 31.29 8.69
CA GLU A 552 17.83 30.93 8.04
C GLU A 552 18.48 32.07 7.23
N SER A 553 17.73 33.11 6.81
CA SER A 553 18.19 34.12 5.85
C SER A 553 19.39 34.96 6.34
N ASP A 554 19.45 35.30 7.62
CA ASP A 554 20.52 36.16 8.16
C ASP A 554 21.76 35.40 8.66
N LYS A 555 21.69 34.07 8.85
CA LYS A 555 22.81 33.27 9.40
C LYS A 555 24.03 33.12 8.47
N LYS A 556 23.96 33.64 7.23
CA LYS A 556 25.07 33.61 6.26
C LYS A 556 25.79 34.95 6.04
N LYS A 557 25.42 36.03 6.75
CA LYS A 557 26.10 37.34 6.63
C LYS A 557 27.16 37.55 7.73
N ASN A 558 28.34 36.98 7.53
CA ASN A 558 29.66 37.31 8.14
C ASN A 558 29.78 37.50 9.67
N ASN A 559 30.84 36.91 10.25
CA ASN A 559 31.30 37.18 11.62
C ASN A 559 31.67 38.67 11.85
N LYS A 560 30.71 39.51 12.23
CA LYS A 560 30.92 40.79 12.94
C LYS A 560 29.82 41.00 13.97
N THR A 561 30.20 41.49 15.15
CA THR A 561 29.29 41.76 16.26
C THR A 561 28.39 42.97 16.01
N LYS A 562 27.08 42.78 16.15
CA LYS A 562 26.10 43.80 16.56
C LYS A 562 24.75 43.15 16.86
N ASP A 563 24.00 43.73 17.78
CA ASP A 563 22.56 43.50 17.87
C ASP A 563 21.90 43.93 16.56
N HIS A 564 21.29 42.99 15.87
CA HIS A 564 20.19 43.31 14.96
C HIS A 564 18.92 43.31 15.80
N PRO A 565 18.18 44.44 15.89
CA PRO A 565 16.96 44.47 16.66
C PRO A 565 15.96 43.49 16.05
N VAL A 566 15.40 42.62 16.88
CA VAL A 566 14.31 41.72 16.50
C VAL A 566 13.19 42.57 15.87
N LYS A 567 12.79 42.23 14.65
CA LYS A 567 11.65 42.87 14.00
C LYS A 567 10.43 42.76 14.90
N LYS A 568 9.68 43.86 14.98
CA LYS A 568 8.47 43.98 15.77
C LYS A 568 7.37 44.65 14.97
N HIS A 569 6.40 43.88 14.50
CA HIS A 569 5.16 44.39 13.94
C HIS A 569 4.14 44.64 15.07
N LYS A 570 3.39 45.74 14.93
CA LYS A 570 2.32 46.10 15.87
C LYS A 570 1.08 45.27 15.49
N LEU A 571 0.50 44.58 16.46
CA LEU A 571 -0.66 43.72 16.25
C LEU A 571 -1.92 44.44 16.73
N ALA A 572 -2.94 44.52 15.88
CA ALA A 572 -4.25 45.07 16.21
C ALA A 572 -4.97 44.15 17.20
N LYS A 573 -5.60 44.74 18.22
CA LYS A 573 -6.32 43.96 19.23
C LYS A 573 -7.42 43.09 18.61
N GLU A 574 -8.15 43.63 17.65
CA GLU A 574 -9.28 42.95 16.98
C GLU A 574 -8.84 41.71 16.19
N LEU A 575 -7.62 41.69 15.65
CA LEU A 575 -7.06 40.52 14.97
C LEU A 575 -6.50 39.50 15.98
N SER A 576 -5.87 39.97 17.06
CA SER A 576 -5.41 39.15 18.18
C SER A 576 -6.55 38.42 18.89
N ASP A 577 -7.72 39.05 19.01
CA ASP A 577 -8.87 38.47 19.70
C ASP A 577 -9.39 37.20 19.01
N LEU A 578 -9.25 37.08 17.67
CA LEU A 578 -9.74 35.93 16.87
C LEU A 578 -8.91 34.64 17.00
N VAL A 579 -7.72 34.72 17.61
CA VAL A 579 -6.81 33.57 17.77
C VAL A 579 -7.08 32.87 19.11
N ASN A 580 -7.46 31.60 19.12
CA ASN A 580 -7.68 30.83 20.35
C ASN A 580 -6.82 29.56 20.45
N TYR A 581 -7.09 28.54 19.62
CA TYR A 581 -6.48 27.21 19.73
C TYR A 581 -5.16 27.03 18.95
N CYS A 582 -4.74 28.06 18.18
CA CYS A 582 -3.55 28.03 17.34
C CYS A 582 -2.69 29.29 17.53
N VAL A 583 -2.31 29.60 18.77
CA VAL A 583 -1.45 30.74 19.09
C VAL A 583 -0.01 30.46 18.64
N SER A 584 0.52 31.21 17.68
CA SER A 584 1.95 31.18 17.32
C SER A 584 2.82 31.50 18.54
N THR A 585 3.72 30.58 18.90
CA THR A 585 4.79 30.82 19.87
C THR A 585 6.14 30.41 19.30
N ARG A 586 7.19 31.05 19.82
CA ARG A 586 8.57 30.77 19.38
C ARG A 586 9.09 29.51 20.05
N PHE A 587 9.39 28.49 19.25
CA PHE A 587 10.14 27.33 19.72
C PHE A 587 11.52 27.72 20.27
N GLN A 588 11.84 27.24 21.48
CA GLN A 588 13.14 27.41 22.12
C GLN A 588 13.88 26.07 22.12
N ASP A 589 13.36 25.12 22.88
CA ASP A 589 13.73 23.70 22.89
C ASP A 589 12.58 22.87 23.47
N PHE A 590 12.65 21.54 23.32
CA PHE A 590 11.58 20.64 23.77
C PHE A 590 11.37 20.62 25.29
N GLN A 591 12.41 20.86 26.10
CA GLN A 591 12.31 20.85 27.56
C GLN A 591 11.59 22.10 28.06
N VAL A 592 11.92 23.28 27.51
CA VAL A 592 11.21 24.53 27.77
C VAL A 592 9.77 24.46 27.31
N SER A 593 9.50 23.88 26.13
CA SER A 593 8.14 23.63 25.65
C SER A 593 7.34 22.76 26.63
N GLN A 594 7.85 21.58 27.00
CA GLN A 594 7.16 20.66 27.90
C GLN A 594 6.83 21.27 29.28
N GLN A 595 7.68 22.19 29.77
CA GLN A 595 7.51 22.83 31.08
C GLN A 595 6.64 24.10 31.08
N LYS A 596 6.50 24.80 29.95
CA LYS A 596 5.94 26.17 29.93
C LYS A 596 4.94 26.47 28.80
N GLN A 597 4.98 25.73 27.71
CA GLN A 597 4.08 25.94 26.57
C GLN A 597 2.68 25.43 26.92
N LYS A 598 1.66 26.21 26.57
CA LYS A 598 0.25 25.83 26.75
C LYS A 598 -0.21 24.97 25.58
N PHE A 599 -1.20 24.11 25.79
CA PHE A 599 -1.65 23.16 24.76
C PHE A 599 -2.21 23.85 23.49
N PHE A 600 -2.70 25.09 23.62
CA PHE A 600 -3.17 25.95 22.53
C PHE A 600 -2.09 26.85 21.90
N GLU A 601 -0.86 26.80 22.41
CA GLU A 601 0.31 27.44 21.82
C GLU A 601 1.01 26.45 20.88
N MET A 602 1.37 26.90 19.67
CA MET A 602 1.90 26.06 18.61
C MET A 602 3.17 26.65 17.98
N CYS A 603 3.99 25.78 17.38
CA CYS A 603 5.26 26.16 16.78
C CYS A 603 5.24 26.02 15.24
N SER A 604 5.85 26.97 14.53
CA SER A 604 6.09 26.91 13.09
C SER A 604 7.59 26.66 12.81
N PHE A 605 7.91 25.73 11.92
CA PHE A 605 9.30 25.36 11.58
C PHE A 605 9.52 25.38 10.07
N SER A 606 10.67 25.87 9.60
CA SER A 606 11.11 25.61 8.22
C SER A 606 11.58 24.16 8.08
N GLU A 607 11.48 23.59 6.87
CA GLU A 607 11.92 22.20 6.61
C GLU A 607 13.34 21.92 7.12
N SER A 608 14.29 22.87 6.95
CA SER A 608 15.67 22.75 7.43
C SER A 608 15.76 22.51 8.94
N THR A 609 14.89 23.18 9.70
CA THR A 609 14.85 23.07 11.16
C THR A 609 14.11 21.81 11.59
N ALA A 610 12.97 21.52 10.95
CA ALA A 610 12.18 20.33 11.28
C ALA A 610 12.92 19.02 10.97
N ILE A 611 13.53 18.89 9.78
CA ILE A 611 14.32 17.72 9.38
C ILE A 611 15.54 17.57 10.30
N LYS A 612 16.18 18.67 10.68
CA LYS A 612 17.29 18.63 11.65
C LYS A 612 16.84 18.11 13.02
N LEU A 613 15.70 18.57 13.55
CA LEU A 613 15.13 18.07 14.80
C LEU A 613 14.76 16.58 14.70
N ALA A 614 14.11 16.16 13.62
CA ALA A 614 13.79 14.75 13.34
C ALA A 614 15.05 13.85 13.29
N MET A 615 16.18 14.37 12.82
CA MET A 615 17.46 13.64 12.82
C MET A 615 18.20 13.67 14.16
N SER A 616 18.12 14.76 14.95
CA SER A 616 18.91 14.91 16.19
C SER A 616 18.19 14.52 17.48
N CYS A 617 16.86 14.63 17.51
CA CYS A 617 16.01 14.43 18.68
C CYS A 617 14.58 13.98 18.27
N PRO A 618 14.45 12.82 17.57
CA PRO A 618 13.17 12.31 17.07
C PRO A 618 12.17 12.00 18.19
N GLU A 619 12.64 11.49 19.33
CA GLU A 619 11.79 11.05 20.46
C GLU A 619 11.19 12.25 21.18
N GLU A 620 11.97 13.30 21.37
CA GLU A 620 11.51 14.56 21.94
C GLU A 620 10.52 15.27 21.00
N PHE A 621 10.71 15.17 19.67
CA PHE A 621 9.77 15.75 18.70
C PHE A 621 8.44 14.99 18.67
N VAL A 622 8.46 13.64 18.68
CA VAL A 622 7.25 12.82 18.82
C VAL A 622 6.51 13.16 20.12
N ASN A 623 7.22 13.28 21.24
CA ASN A 623 6.63 13.63 22.54
C ASN A 623 6.02 15.03 22.55
N HIS A 624 6.68 16.03 21.96
CA HIS A 624 6.14 17.38 21.78
C HIS A 624 4.81 17.35 21.00
N ASN A 625 4.79 16.59 19.91
CA ASN A 625 3.64 16.46 19.01
C ASN A 625 2.47 15.63 19.56
N LYS A 626 2.55 15.09 20.79
CA LYS A 626 1.37 14.56 21.50
C LYS A 626 0.46 15.69 21.99
N LYS A 627 1.05 16.75 22.56
CA LYS A 627 0.33 17.82 23.26
C LYS A 627 0.20 19.11 22.45
N PHE A 628 1.19 19.42 21.62
CA PHE A 628 1.27 20.68 20.89
C PHE A 628 1.15 20.46 19.38
N LEU A 629 0.69 21.49 18.65
CA LEU A 629 0.69 21.50 17.19
C LEU A 629 2.04 21.99 16.63
N SER A 630 2.53 21.30 15.61
CA SER A 630 3.68 21.71 14.81
C SER A 630 3.27 21.92 13.35
N ARG A 631 3.50 23.13 12.84
CA ARG A 631 3.45 23.42 11.40
C ARG A 631 4.84 23.38 10.79
N ILE A 632 4.98 22.75 9.63
CA ILE A 632 6.21 22.78 8.84
C ILE A 632 5.93 23.31 7.45
N TYR A 633 6.78 24.20 6.97
CA TYR A 633 6.71 24.83 5.66
C TYR A 633 8.02 24.64 4.85
N PRO A 634 7.95 24.66 3.50
CA PRO A 634 9.12 24.51 2.64
C PRO A 634 10.15 25.64 2.82
N ASN A 635 11.41 25.38 2.50
CA ASN A 635 12.45 26.42 2.52
C ASN A 635 12.23 27.41 1.36
N GLY A 636 12.34 28.72 1.62
CA GLY A 636 12.28 29.77 0.58
C GLY A 636 13.34 29.67 -0.52
N MET A 637 14.35 28.80 -0.38
CA MET A 637 15.23 28.40 -1.49
C MET A 637 14.52 27.59 -2.60
N ARG A 638 13.34 27.01 -2.32
CA ARG A 638 12.49 26.28 -3.28
C ARG A 638 11.65 27.23 -4.12
N VAL A 639 12.36 28.11 -4.85
CA VAL A 639 11.75 29.11 -5.74
C VAL A 639 10.89 28.49 -6.84
N ASP A 640 11.17 27.23 -7.17
CA ASP A 640 10.42 26.37 -8.10
C ASP A 640 9.11 25.80 -7.53
N SER A 641 8.77 26.12 -6.27
CA SER A 641 7.66 25.52 -5.52
C SER A 641 7.80 24.00 -5.32
N SER A 642 9.01 23.44 -5.39
CA SER A 642 9.25 22.02 -5.07
C SER A 642 8.80 21.67 -3.64
N ASN A 643 8.58 20.38 -3.40
CA ASN A 643 8.15 19.86 -2.09
C ASN A 643 9.27 19.04 -1.44
N TYR A 644 9.31 19.04 -0.10
CA TYR A 644 10.13 18.13 0.71
C TYR A 644 9.35 16.82 0.98
N ASN A 645 10.02 15.79 1.51
CA ASN A 645 9.36 14.54 1.88
C ASN A 645 8.46 14.73 3.13
N PRO A 646 7.13 14.56 3.03
CA PRO A 646 6.26 14.74 4.18
C PRO A 646 6.38 13.59 5.19
N GLN A 647 6.74 12.37 4.73
CA GLN A 647 6.80 11.17 5.57
C GLN A 647 7.79 11.31 6.73
N ASP A 648 8.95 11.92 6.50
CA ASP A 648 9.98 12.12 7.53
C ASP A 648 9.45 12.92 8.74
N LEU A 649 8.43 13.76 8.52
CA LEU A 649 7.82 14.60 9.56
C LEU A 649 6.54 13.99 10.12
N TRP A 650 5.76 13.26 9.33
CA TRP A 650 4.68 12.41 9.88
C TRP A 650 5.22 11.33 10.80
N ASN A 651 6.40 10.75 10.50
CA ASN A 651 7.13 9.85 11.39
C ASN A 651 7.48 10.50 12.75
N CYS A 652 7.69 11.83 12.79
CA CYS A 652 7.85 12.60 14.02
C CYS A 652 6.52 13.09 14.64
N GLY A 653 5.38 12.72 14.05
CA GLY A 653 4.05 13.11 14.53
C GLY A 653 3.65 14.55 14.19
N CYS A 654 4.36 15.24 13.32
CA CYS A 654 4.04 16.61 12.95
C CYS A 654 2.66 16.68 12.27
N GLN A 655 1.75 17.51 12.79
CA GLN A 655 0.36 17.54 12.34
C GLN A 655 0.21 18.30 11.02
N MET A 656 0.78 19.50 10.94
CA MET A 656 0.53 20.44 9.85
C MET A 656 1.73 20.52 8.90
N VAL A 657 1.98 19.41 8.21
CA VAL A 657 3.06 19.27 7.21
C VAL A 657 2.59 19.90 5.90
N ALA A 658 2.94 21.18 5.69
CA ALA A 658 2.40 21.99 4.61
C ALA A 658 3.20 21.86 3.32
N LEU A 659 2.51 21.54 2.21
CA LEU A 659 3.10 21.40 0.87
C LEU A 659 2.55 22.43 -0.13
N ASN A 660 3.34 22.70 -1.17
CA ASN A 660 2.95 23.46 -2.36
C ASN A 660 1.99 22.62 -3.23
N TYR A 661 0.68 22.89 -3.14
CA TYR A 661 -0.40 22.12 -3.78
C TYR A 661 -0.40 22.17 -5.32
N GLN A 662 0.25 23.19 -5.90
CA GLN A 662 0.42 23.37 -7.33
C GLN A 662 1.51 22.48 -7.95
N THR A 663 2.35 21.86 -7.12
CA THR A 663 3.52 21.09 -7.55
C THR A 663 3.30 19.60 -7.35
N HIS A 664 3.07 18.91 -8.46
CA HIS A 664 2.79 17.47 -8.51
C HIS A 664 4.06 16.60 -8.48
N GLY A 665 3.90 15.28 -8.61
CA GLY A 665 4.97 14.27 -8.48
C GLY A 665 5.12 13.74 -7.06
N LEU A 666 6.10 12.85 -6.84
CA LEU A 666 6.22 11.94 -5.68
C LEU A 666 5.73 12.50 -4.34
N MET A 667 6.23 13.64 -3.88
CA MET A 667 5.87 14.17 -2.55
C MET A 667 4.38 14.56 -2.43
N MET A 668 3.75 14.91 -3.56
CA MET A 668 2.32 15.16 -3.67
C MET A 668 1.53 13.86 -3.95
N ASP A 669 2.13 12.86 -4.59
CA ASP A 669 1.57 11.50 -4.72
C ASP A 669 1.38 10.88 -3.32
N LEU A 670 2.44 10.88 -2.51
CA LEU A 670 2.43 10.44 -1.10
C LEU A 670 1.38 11.19 -0.29
N TYR A 671 1.26 12.50 -0.49
CA TYR A 671 0.31 13.35 0.21
C TYR A 671 -1.15 13.03 -0.13
N ASN A 672 -1.50 12.93 -1.42
CA ASN A 672 -2.86 12.58 -1.84
C ASN A 672 -3.22 11.16 -1.41
N GLY A 673 -2.28 10.20 -1.50
CA GLY A 673 -2.47 8.83 -1.01
C GLY A 673 -2.70 8.80 0.51
N PHE A 674 -1.86 9.47 1.30
CA PHE A 674 -1.95 9.48 2.76
C PHE A 674 -3.29 10.03 3.27
N PHE A 675 -3.80 11.10 2.66
CA PHE A 675 -5.03 11.78 3.10
C PHE A 675 -6.34 11.21 2.49
N ARG A 676 -6.28 10.30 1.50
CA ARG A 676 -7.47 9.67 0.92
C ARG A 676 -8.29 8.83 1.92
N ARG A 677 -7.65 8.36 3.01
CA ARG A 677 -8.30 7.61 4.11
C ARG A 677 -9.39 8.44 4.79
N ASN A 678 -10.26 7.79 5.57
CA ASN A 678 -11.22 8.47 6.45
C ASN A 678 -12.07 9.53 5.71
N ALA A 679 -12.75 9.12 4.64
CA ALA A 679 -13.56 9.89 3.70
C ALA A 679 -12.85 11.08 3.00
N ASN A 680 -11.52 11.04 2.85
CA ASN A 680 -10.71 12.20 2.42
C ASN A 680 -11.02 13.48 3.24
N CYS A 681 -11.36 13.31 4.53
CA CYS A 681 -11.86 14.43 5.34
C CYS A 681 -10.76 15.42 5.76
N GLY A 682 -9.49 15.10 5.46
CA GLY A 682 -8.31 15.91 5.75
C GLY A 682 -7.77 15.79 7.18
N PHE A 683 -8.33 14.90 8.00
CA PHE A 683 -7.88 14.55 9.34
C PHE A 683 -7.67 13.04 9.46
N ILE A 684 -6.42 12.62 9.69
CA ILE A 684 -6.05 11.21 9.91
C ILE A 684 -5.56 11.04 11.36
N LEU A 685 -6.19 10.16 12.13
CA LEU A 685 -5.79 9.87 13.50
C LEU A 685 -4.39 9.24 13.55
N LYS A 686 -3.53 9.73 14.44
CA LYS A 686 -2.17 9.20 14.59
C LYS A 686 -2.15 7.77 15.17
N PRO A 687 -1.10 6.99 14.84
CA PRO A 687 -0.75 5.76 15.55
C PRO A 687 -0.87 5.89 17.07
N THR A 688 -1.39 4.86 17.74
CA THR A 688 -1.62 4.91 19.20
C THR A 688 -0.35 5.23 19.99
N ILE A 689 0.81 4.74 19.51
CA ILE A 689 2.13 4.98 20.10
C ILE A 689 2.62 6.43 19.99
N MET A 690 1.93 7.26 19.21
CA MET A 690 2.22 8.69 18.98
C MET A 690 1.18 9.60 19.64
N ARG A 691 0.29 9.01 20.46
CA ARG A 691 -0.76 9.70 21.23
C ARG A 691 -0.65 9.41 22.72
N GLU A 692 -0.37 8.15 23.11
CA GLU A 692 -0.19 7.78 24.51
C GLU A 692 0.98 8.55 25.17
N GLU A 693 0.70 9.25 26.27
CA GLU A 693 1.67 10.07 27.01
C GLU A 693 2.98 9.31 27.29
N ILE A 694 2.86 8.10 27.84
CA ILE A 694 3.98 7.22 28.27
C ILE A 694 4.65 6.49 27.09
N ALA A 695 4.18 6.64 25.84
CA ALA A 695 4.77 5.93 24.70
C ALA A 695 6.03 6.61 24.15
N TYR A 696 7.22 6.11 24.53
CA TYR A 696 8.51 6.56 23.95
C TYR A 696 8.75 5.91 22.58
N PHE A 697 8.36 6.58 21.51
CA PHE A 697 8.60 6.18 20.12
C PHE A 697 9.66 7.06 19.46
N SER A 698 10.56 6.43 18.70
CA SER A 698 11.62 7.10 17.94
C SER A 698 11.34 6.88 16.46
N ALA A 699 11.22 7.96 15.68
CA ALA A 699 11.04 7.90 14.23
C ALA A 699 12.14 7.07 13.53
N ASN A 700 13.31 6.92 14.15
CA ASN A 700 14.48 6.21 13.63
C ASN A 700 14.68 4.79 14.23
N THR A 701 13.68 4.23 14.93
CA THR A 701 13.75 2.85 15.46
C THR A 701 13.95 1.82 14.34
N LYS A 702 14.86 0.86 14.55
CA LYS A 702 15.16 -0.26 13.61
C LYS A 702 14.76 -1.65 14.14
N ASP A 703 14.27 -1.71 15.37
CA ASP A 703 13.83 -2.92 16.05
C ASP A 703 12.30 -3.02 16.05
N VAL A 704 11.76 -4.17 16.48
CA VAL A 704 10.30 -4.36 16.60
C VAL A 704 9.72 -3.41 17.65
N ILE A 705 8.69 -2.66 17.25
CA ILE A 705 8.01 -1.67 18.07
C ILE A 705 7.06 -2.37 19.07
N PRO A 706 7.17 -2.15 20.40
CA PRO A 706 6.29 -2.77 21.39
C PRO A 706 4.82 -2.36 21.20
N GLY A 707 3.94 -3.35 21.12
CA GLY A 707 2.49 -3.15 20.96
C GLY A 707 2.01 -2.99 19.51
N VAL A 708 2.92 -3.04 18.53
CA VAL A 708 2.58 -3.12 17.11
C VAL A 708 2.89 -4.54 16.63
N SER A 709 2.02 -5.12 15.79
CA SER A 709 2.30 -6.38 15.08
C SER A 709 2.95 -6.08 13.74
N PRO A 710 4.24 -6.44 13.51
CA PRO A 710 4.83 -6.32 12.18
C PRO A 710 4.15 -7.30 11.21
N GLN A 711 3.94 -6.83 9.99
CA GLN A 711 3.28 -7.57 8.93
C GLN A 711 4.25 -7.79 7.76
N ILE A 712 3.93 -8.76 6.91
CA ILE A 712 4.66 -9.06 5.69
C ILE A 712 3.68 -8.86 4.53
N LEU A 713 4.06 -7.98 3.61
CA LEU A 713 3.33 -7.63 2.40
C LEU A 713 3.91 -8.42 1.24
N HIS A 714 3.11 -9.33 0.67
CA HIS A 714 3.42 -10.06 -0.55
C HIS A 714 2.66 -9.40 -1.70
N ILE A 715 3.37 -8.92 -2.71
CA ILE A 715 2.79 -8.35 -3.93
C ILE A 715 3.27 -9.17 -5.11
N LYS A 716 2.35 -9.68 -5.93
CA LYS A 716 2.66 -10.15 -7.28
C LYS A 716 2.17 -9.14 -8.31
N VAL A 717 3.08 -8.62 -9.14
CA VAL A 717 2.74 -7.81 -10.31
C VAL A 717 2.53 -8.77 -11.47
N ILE A 718 1.29 -8.90 -11.94
CA ILE A 718 0.91 -9.93 -12.92
C ILE A 718 1.00 -9.35 -14.33
N SER A 719 0.22 -8.31 -14.62
CA SER A 719 0.16 -7.70 -15.96
C SER A 719 -0.27 -6.23 -15.95
N GLY A 720 0.16 -5.47 -16.94
CA GLY A 720 -0.27 -4.09 -17.20
C GLY A 720 -1.24 -3.98 -18.37
N GLN A 721 -1.98 -2.88 -18.44
CA GLN A 721 -3.02 -2.62 -19.44
C GLN A 721 -2.98 -1.14 -19.85
N HIS A 722 -3.02 -0.88 -21.16
CA HIS A 722 -3.24 0.45 -21.77
C HIS A 722 -2.30 1.56 -21.29
N PHE A 723 -1.01 1.27 -21.12
CA PHE A 723 -0.04 2.29 -20.74
C PHE A 723 0.07 3.35 -21.84
N PRO A 724 -0.15 4.65 -21.54
CA PRO A 724 0.02 5.71 -22.52
C PRO A 724 1.50 5.90 -22.86
N LYS A 725 1.78 6.29 -24.11
CA LYS A 725 3.11 6.77 -24.50
C LYS A 725 3.49 7.99 -23.64
N PRO A 726 4.73 8.08 -23.12
CA PRO A 726 5.15 9.22 -22.30
C PRO A 726 5.10 10.56 -23.04
N LYS A 727 5.03 11.66 -22.27
CA LYS A 727 4.93 13.03 -22.81
C LYS A 727 6.31 13.65 -23.05
N GLY A 728 7.10 13.05 -23.93
CA GLY A 728 8.45 13.52 -24.29
C GLY A 728 9.08 12.78 -25.46
N SER A 729 8.70 11.50 -25.62
CA SER A 729 9.23 10.56 -26.61
C SER A 729 9.23 11.12 -28.04
N GLY A 730 10.42 11.43 -28.55
CA GLY A 730 10.63 11.91 -29.91
C GLY A 730 10.32 10.82 -30.96
N SER A 731 10.22 11.21 -32.23
CA SER A 731 9.76 10.37 -33.36
C SER A 731 10.73 9.25 -33.81
N ARG A 732 11.30 8.50 -32.86
CA ARG A 732 12.19 7.34 -33.07
C ARG A 732 12.01 6.18 -32.08
N GLY A 733 11.29 6.37 -30.97
CA GLY A 733 10.82 5.29 -30.10
C GLY A 733 9.30 5.15 -30.25
N ASP A 734 8.83 4.19 -31.05
CA ASP A 734 7.41 4.07 -31.39
C ASP A 734 6.64 3.06 -30.52
N VAL A 735 7.33 2.36 -29.61
CA VAL A 735 6.77 1.37 -28.70
C VAL A 735 7.42 1.52 -27.34
N THR A 736 6.59 1.46 -26.29
CA THR A 736 6.98 1.54 -24.88
C THR A 736 7.50 0.19 -24.38
N ASP A 737 8.57 0.23 -23.59
CA ASP A 737 9.27 -0.88 -22.95
C ASP A 737 9.06 -0.75 -21.42
N PRO A 738 7.86 -1.09 -20.89
CA PRO A 738 7.51 -0.72 -19.52
C PRO A 738 8.14 -1.64 -18.47
N TYR A 739 8.36 -1.07 -17.28
CA TYR A 739 8.57 -1.80 -16.03
C TYR A 739 7.79 -1.15 -14.87
N VAL A 740 7.63 -1.87 -13.76
CA VAL A 740 6.93 -1.39 -12.55
C VAL A 740 7.89 -1.36 -11.36
N THR A 741 7.98 -0.21 -10.68
CA THR A 741 8.58 -0.09 -9.33
C THR A 741 7.50 -0.21 -8.28
N ILE A 742 7.80 -0.94 -7.20
CA ILE A 742 7.06 -0.92 -5.94
C ILE A 742 7.94 -0.22 -4.89
N GLU A 743 7.46 0.89 -4.37
CA GLU A 743 8.12 1.70 -3.36
C GLU A 743 7.31 1.63 -2.05
N ILE A 744 7.98 1.35 -0.94
CA ILE A 744 7.40 1.43 0.41
C ILE A 744 7.93 2.70 1.07
N PHE A 745 7.03 3.54 1.57
CA PHE A 745 7.35 4.69 2.40
C PHE A 745 6.75 4.51 3.79
N GLY A 746 7.46 4.93 4.83
CA GLY A 746 7.04 4.74 6.21
C GLY A 746 8.12 5.24 7.16
N ILE A 747 8.31 4.54 8.27
CA ILE A 747 9.52 4.70 9.09
C ILE A 747 10.75 4.14 8.35
N PRO A 748 11.99 4.56 8.66
CA PRO A 748 13.20 4.11 7.97
C PRO A 748 13.56 2.61 8.12
N ALA A 749 12.75 1.84 8.86
CA ALA A 749 12.81 0.38 8.96
C ALA A 749 11.84 -0.35 8.01
N ASP A 750 10.91 0.38 7.41
CA ASP A 750 9.86 -0.11 6.49
C ASP A 750 10.16 0.31 5.04
N CYS A 751 10.90 1.41 4.85
CA CYS A 751 11.22 1.93 3.51
C CYS A 751 12.02 0.93 2.67
N ALA A 752 11.51 0.65 1.47
CA ALA A 752 12.07 -0.32 0.52
C ALA A 752 11.70 0.08 -0.93
N GLU A 753 12.46 -0.42 -1.91
CA GLU A 753 12.23 -0.20 -3.34
C GLU A 753 12.64 -1.47 -4.09
N GLU A 754 11.73 -2.02 -4.91
CA GLU A 754 11.99 -3.15 -5.80
C GLU A 754 11.35 -2.87 -7.18
N ARG A 755 11.90 -3.41 -8.27
CA ARG A 755 11.31 -3.27 -9.62
C ARG A 755 11.18 -4.59 -10.36
N THR A 756 10.19 -4.68 -11.24
CA THR A 756 10.09 -5.75 -12.24
C THR A 756 11.23 -5.65 -13.26
N LYS A 757 11.43 -6.73 -13.99
CA LYS A 757 12.06 -6.70 -15.31
C LYS A 757 11.23 -5.81 -16.25
N THR A 758 11.93 -5.28 -17.24
CA THR A 758 11.37 -4.54 -18.38
C THR A 758 10.75 -5.51 -19.38
N VAL A 759 9.53 -5.22 -19.82
CA VAL A 759 8.86 -5.98 -20.88
C VAL A 759 9.10 -5.25 -22.21
N PRO A 760 9.90 -5.79 -23.14
CA PRO A 760 10.23 -5.07 -24.37
C PRO A 760 9.02 -4.96 -25.31
N HIS A 761 8.84 -3.76 -25.86
CA HIS A 761 7.96 -3.41 -26.97
C HIS A 761 6.48 -3.78 -26.74
N ASN A 762 5.97 -3.57 -25.52
CA ASN A 762 4.58 -3.89 -25.15
C ASN A 762 4.04 -3.00 -24.03
N GLY A 763 3.64 -1.76 -24.36
CA GLY A 763 2.82 -0.91 -23.47
C GLY A 763 1.33 -1.29 -23.42
N TYR A 764 0.84 -2.13 -24.34
CA TYR A 764 -0.61 -2.41 -24.45
C TYR A 764 -1.11 -3.42 -23.43
N SER A 765 -0.42 -4.57 -23.34
CA SER A 765 -0.75 -5.64 -22.39
C SER A 765 0.52 -6.40 -21.98
N PRO A 766 1.46 -5.75 -21.25
CA PRO A 766 2.65 -6.41 -20.73
C PRO A 766 2.30 -7.43 -19.65
N ILE A 767 2.96 -8.60 -19.69
CA ILE A 767 2.94 -9.58 -18.60
C ILE A 767 4.28 -9.46 -17.86
N PHE A 768 4.22 -9.30 -16.54
CA PHE A 768 5.39 -9.22 -15.66
C PHE A 768 5.61 -10.53 -14.90
N ASP A 769 4.53 -11.02 -14.26
CA ASP A 769 4.46 -12.21 -13.41
C ASP A 769 5.57 -12.34 -12.35
N GLU A 770 5.86 -11.25 -11.63
CA GLU A 770 6.91 -11.19 -10.59
C GLU A 770 6.37 -10.93 -9.18
N SER A 771 6.91 -11.67 -8.21
CA SER A 771 6.48 -11.74 -6.81
C SER A 771 7.52 -11.11 -5.87
N PHE A 772 7.08 -10.22 -4.98
CA PHE A 772 7.91 -9.41 -4.07
C PHE A 772 7.42 -9.55 -2.61
N GLU A 773 8.33 -9.42 -1.63
CA GLU A 773 8.06 -9.52 -0.19
C GLU A 773 8.65 -8.32 0.57
N PHE A 774 7.82 -7.58 1.32
CA PHE A 774 8.22 -6.43 2.12
C PHE A 774 7.83 -6.60 3.60
N GLN A 775 8.68 -6.18 4.53
CA GLN A 775 8.41 -6.24 5.97
C GLN A 775 7.99 -4.87 6.51
N ILE A 776 6.74 -4.76 6.96
CA ILE A 776 6.16 -3.52 7.49
C ILE A 776 6.14 -3.60 9.03
N ASN A 777 6.86 -2.71 9.72
CA ASN A 777 6.96 -2.70 11.17
C ASN A 777 6.00 -1.68 11.83
N LEU A 778 5.54 -0.65 11.10
CA LEU A 778 4.49 0.28 11.54
C LEU A 778 3.41 0.50 10.46
N PRO A 779 2.51 -0.48 10.26
CA PRO A 779 1.39 -0.43 9.30
C PRO A 779 0.65 0.91 9.18
N GLU A 780 0.31 1.54 10.32
CA GLU A 780 -0.48 2.78 10.38
C GLU A 780 0.19 3.97 9.65
N LEU A 781 1.52 3.99 9.54
CA LEU A 781 2.28 5.04 8.83
C LEU A 781 2.77 4.63 7.44
N ALA A 782 2.55 3.38 7.01
CA ALA A 782 3.11 2.87 5.76
C ALA A 782 2.25 3.24 4.55
N LEU A 783 2.90 3.65 3.47
CA LEU A 783 2.34 3.87 2.14
C LEU A 783 3.02 2.92 1.15
N VAL A 784 2.23 2.33 0.25
CA VAL A 784 2.72 1.57 -0.89
C VAL A 784 2.47 2.40 -2.15
N ARG A 785 3.52 2.65 -2.93
CA ARG A 785 3.44 3.35 -4.22
C ARG A 785 3.87 2.42 -5.34
N PHE A 786 3.02 2.31 -6.35
CA PHE A 786 3.29 1.63 -7.60
C PHE A 786 3.60 2.70 -8.64
N ALA A 787 4.69 2.57 -9.37
CA ALA A 787 5.05 3.48 -10.45
C ALA A 787 5.40 2.69 -11.70
N VAL A 788 4.88 3.11 -12.86
CA VAL A 788 5.18 2.53 -14.16
C VAL A 788 6.02 3.51 -14.96
N LEU A 789 7.12 3.02 -15.52
CA LEU A 789 8.08 3.81 -16.30
C LEU A 789 8.48 3.07 -17.59
N ASP A 790 8.90 3.83 -18.59
CA ASP A 790 9.42 3.39 -19.89
C ASP A 790 10.96 3.34 -19.82
N ASP A 791 11.59 2.19 -20.13
CA ASP A 791 13.05 1.94 -19.97
C ASP A 791 13.87 2.53 -21.15
N ASP A 792 13.73 3.83 -21.42
CA ASP A 792 14.41 4.50 -22.53
C ASP A 792 15.92 4.73 -22.28
N TYR A 793 16.68 4.70 -23.38
CA TYR A 793 18.13 4.84 -23.41
C TYR A 793 18.64 6.20 -22.87
N ILE A 794 17.80 7.23 -22.79
CA ILE A 794 18.15 8.57 -22.28
C ILE A 794 17.57 8.82 -20.88
N GLY A 795 17.03 7.79 -20.23
CA GLY A 795 16.54 7.81 -18.85
C GLY A 795 15.03 7.62 -18.77
N ASP A 796 14.62 6.94 -17.69
CA ASP A 796 13.34 6.26 -17.56
C ASP A 796 12.15 7.26 -17.59
N GLU A 797 11.29 7.20 -18.61
CA GLU A 797 10.17 8.15 -18.77
C GLU A 797 8.94 7.73 -17.93
N PHE A 798 8.30 8.68 -17.23
CA PHE A 798 7.14 8.39 -16.37
C PHE A 798 5.86 8.13 -17.18
N ILE A 799 5.18 7.01 -16.90
CA ILE A 799 3.90 6.63 -17.50
C ILE A 799 2.73 6.93 -16.54
N GLY A 800 2.78 6.40 -15.31
CA GLY A 800 1.70 6.53 -14.33
C GLY A 800 2.09 6.00 -12.94
N GLN A 801 1.32 6.36 -11.91
CA GLN A 801 1.52 5.88 -10.54
C GLN A 801 0.20 5.69 -9.79
N TYR A 802 0.25 4.89 -8.72
CA TYR A 802 -0.81 4.83 -7.72
C TYR A 802 -0.20 4.71 -6.33
N THR A 803 -0.65 5.54 -5.39
CA THR A 803 -0.18 5.54 -4.01
C THR A 803 -1.33 5.26 -3.06
N ILE A 804 -1.18 4.24 -2.23
CA ILE A 804 -2.21 3.73 -1.33
C ILE A 804 -1.62 3.46 0.08
N PRO A 805 -2.28 3.91 1.16
CA PRO A 805 -1.92 3.54 2.51
C PRO A 805 -2.05 2.04 2.75
N PHE A 806 -1.08 1.46 3.44
CA PHE A 806 -1.00 0.02 3.69
C PHE A 806 -2.22 -0.50 4.47
N ASP A 807 -2.71 0.27 5.43
CA ASP A 807 -3.92 -0.02 6.22
C ASP A 807 -5.23 0.11 5.43
N CYS A 808 -5.18 0.58 4.18
CA CYS A 808 -6.33 0.72 3.28
C CYS A 808 -6.24 -0.22 2.05
N MET A 809 -5.25 -1.11 2.01
CA MET A 809 -5.03 -2.04 0.90
C MET A 809 -5.80 -3.35 1.11
N GLN A 810 -6.72 -3.65 0.19
CA GLN A 810 -7.48 -4.90 0.14
C GLN A 810 -6.60 -6.06 -0.41
N THR A 811 -6.87 -7.29 0.06
CA THR A 811 -6.14 -8.50 -0.34
C THR A 811 -6.77 -9.22 -1.54
N GLY A 812 -6.03 -10.14 -2.15
CA GLY A 812 -6.41 -10.92 -3.32
C GLY A 812 -6.02 -10.29 -4.64
N TYR A 813 -6.68 -10.74 -5.72
CA TYR A 813 -6.46 -10.25 -7.07
C TYR A 813 -7.19 -8.92 -7.29
N ARG A 814 -6.45 -7.84 -7.56
CA ARG A 814 -6.98 -6.48 -7.64
C ARG A 814 -6.44 -5.75 -8.86
N HIS A 815 -7.25 -4.85 -9.42
CA HIS A 815 -6.80 -3.88 -10.39
C HIS A 815 -6.49 -2.54 -9.72
N ILE A 816 -5.29 -2.02 -9.95
CA ILE A 816 -4.90 -0.65 -9.66
C ILE A 816 -5.22 0.19 -10.90
N ARG A 817 -5.96 1.29 -10.73
CA ARG A 817 -6.20 2.31 -11.75
C ARG A 817 -5.12 3.39 -11.63
N LEU A 818 -4.32 3.58 -12.67
CA LEU A 818 -3.12 4.42 -12.60
C LEU A 818 -3.46 5.90 -12.79
N CYS A 819 -2.91 6.75 -11.93
CA CYS A 819 -2.96 8.19 -12.08
C CYS A 819 -1.75 8.71 -12.86
N SER A 820 -1.98 9.77 -13.61
CA SER A 820 -0.96 10.55 -14.30
C SER A 820 -0.15 11.41 -13.31
N ASN A 821 0.87 12.10 -13.82
CA ASN A 821 1.74 12.94 -13.01
C ASN A 821 1.04 14.17 -12.38
N THR A 822 -0.21 14.48 -12.72
CA THR A 822 -1.06 15.49 -12.04
C THR A 822 -1.90 14.91 -10.89
N GLY A 823 -1.93 13.58 -10.76
CA GLY A 823 -2.84 12.86 -9.87
C GLY A 823 -4.22 12.58 -10.48
N GLU A 824 -4.45 12.93 -11.75
CA GLU A 824 -5.67 12.60 -12.49
C GLU A 824 -5.60 11.16 -13.04
N GLU A 825 -6.66 10.39 -12.88
CA GLU A 825 -6.77 9.00 -13.37
C GLU A 825 -6.59 8.92 -14.89
N ILE A 826 -5.84 7.92 -15.36
CA ILE A 826 -5.61 7.65 -16.77
C ILE A 826 -6.65 6.62 -17.25
N PRO A 827 -7.57 6.96 -18.17
CA PRO A 827 -8.63 6.04 -18.60
C PRO A 827 -8.09 4.69 -19.09
N ASN A 828 -8.69 3.61 -18.57
CA ASN A 828 -8.40 2.20 -18.87
C ASN A 828 -6.98 1.71 -18.49
N CYS A 829 -6.09 2.59 -18.04
CA CYS A 829 -4.70 2.29 -17.72
C CYS A 829 -4.60 1.62 -16.34
N THR A 830 -4.34 0.32 -16.31
CA THR A 830 -4.40 -0.48 -15.08
C THR A 830 -3.22 -1.44 -14.89
N LEU A 831 -2.92 -1.75 -13.63
CA LEU A 831 -2.09 -2.90 -13.24
C LEU A 831 -2.99 -3.95 -12.61
N PHE A 832 -2.87 -5.20 -13.05
CA PHE A 832 -3.43 -6.36 -12.37
C PHE A 832 -2.38 -6.96 -11.44
N ILE A 833 -2.70 -7.01 -10.16
CA ILE A 833 -1.81 -7.50 -9.10
C ILE A 833 -2.52 -8.52 -8.20
N HIS A 834 -1.73 -9.27 -7.43
CA HIS A 834 -2.24 -10.02 -6.28
C HIS A 834 -1.55 -9.55 -4.99
N VAL A 835 -2.35 -9.25 -3.97
CA VAL A 835 -1.90 -8.78 -2.65
C VAL A 835 -2.19 -9.85 -1.59
N ALA A 836 -1.20 -10.27 -0.82
CA ALA A 836 -1.42 -11.00 0.42
C ALA A 836 -0.67 -10.36 1.58
N ILE A 837 -1.34 -10.23 2.72
CA ILE A 837 -0.79 -9.63 3.93
C ILE A 837 -0.79 -10.70 5.03
N THR A 838 0.35 -10.96 5.66
CA THR A 838 0.47 -11.92 6.77
C THR A 838 1.10 -11.29 8.00
N ASN A 839 0.66 -11.68 9.20
CA ASN A 839 1.39 -11.34 10.43
C ASN A 839 2.75 -12.07 10.45
N LYS A 840 3.83 -11.41 10.92
CA LYS A 840 5.22 -11.92 10.92
C LYS A 840 5.47 -13.23 11.73
N ARG A 841 4.42 -13.85 12.29
CA ARG A 841 4.45 -15.19 12.93
C ARG A 841 3.52 -16.23 12.26
N GLY A 842 2.59 -15.82 11.40
CA GLY A 842 1.53 -16.68 10.82
C GLY A 842 1.79 -17.16 9.38
N GLY A 843 3.00 -16.96 8.85
CA GLY A 843 3.34 -17.20 7.44
C GLY A 843 4.76 -17.70 7.24
N GLY A 844 5.12 -18.81 7.89
CA GLY A 844 6.45 -19.43 7.77
C GLY A 844 7.56 -18.73 8.56
N LYS A 845 8.68 -19.43 8.73
CA LYS A 845 9.92 -18.84 9.27
C LYS A 845 10.69 -18.23 8.10
N ALA A 846 11.03 -16.94 8.18
CA ALA A 846 11.98 -16.30 7.27
C ALA A 846 13.21 -17.22 7.08
N ASN A 847 13.55 -17.50 5.82
CA ASN A 847 14.26 -18.72 5.44
C ASN A 847 15.78 -18.65 5.71
N LYS A 848 16.15 -18.54 7.00
CA LYS A 848 17.54 -18.57 7.49
C LYS A 848 18.18 -19.88 7.02
N ARG A 849 19.16 -19.76 6.13
CA ARG A 849 19.85 -20.86 5.43
C ARG A 849 20.48 -21.84 6.43
N GLY A 850 19.72 -22.84 6.85
CA GLY A 850 20.19 -23.92 7.72
C GLY A 850 19.13 -25.00 7.94
N MET A 851 19.56 -26.26 7.92
CA MET A 851 18.88 -27.35 8.62
C MET A 851 19.97 -28.19 9.26
N SER A 852 19.97 -28.28 10.58
CA SER A 852 20.76 -29.26 11.32
C SER A 852 20.09 -29.48 12.68
N VAL A 853 19.45 -30.65 12.81
CA VAL A 853 18.72 -31.15 14.00
C VAL A 853 17.46 -30.35 14.36
N LYS A 854 16.43 -31.04 14.87
CA LYS A 854 15.35 -30.41 15.67
C LYS A 854 15.89 -29.93 17.04
N LYS A 855 16.86 -29.00 17.04
CA LYS A 855 17.14 -28.19 18.24
C LYS A 855 15.86 -27.41 18.52
N LYS A 856 15.27 -27.57 19.72
CA LYS A 856 14.19 -26.71 20.20
C LYS A 856 14.69 -25.26 20.11
N THR A 857 14.22 -24.52 19.10
CA THR A 857 14.51 -23.09 18.97
C THR A 857 13.90 -22.40 20.19
N LYS A 858 14.77 -21.78 21.00
CA LYS A 858 14.39 -21.08 22.23
C LYS A 858 13.29 -20.06 21.88
N ARG A 859 12.08 -20.24 22.44
CA ARG A 859 10.98 -19.27 22.28
C ARG A 859 11.47 -17.89 22.71
N ASP A 860 11.26 -16.90 21.85
CA ASP A 860 11.80 -15.55 22.03
C ASP A 860 10.75 -14.68 22.71
N TYR A 861 10.76 -14.75 24.05
CA TYR A 861 9.83 -14.03 24.91
C TYR A 861 10.26 -12.56 25.05
N THR A 862 9.33 -11.63 24.84
CA THR A 862 9.58 -10.20 25.06
C THR A 862 9.98 -9.96 26.52
N SER A 863 11.19 -9.43 26.72
CA SER A 863 11.74 -9.18 28.05
C SER A 863 11.46 -7.77 28.56
N MET A 864 11.25 -7.67 29.87
CA MET A 864 11.20 -6.39 30.58
C MET A 864 12.62 -5.83 30.74
N LYS A 865 12.80 -4.52 30.54
CA LYS A 865 14.06 -3.80 30.79
C LYS A 865 14.13 -3.39 32.27
N SER A 866 15.30 -3.49 32.90
CA SER A 866 15.50 -2.96 34.27
C SER A 866 15.52 -1.43 34.23
N VAL A 867 14.68 -0.80 35.06
CA VAL A 867 14.63 0.64 35.30
C VAL A 867 15.83 1.09 36.14
N GLY A 868 16.39 0.20 36.96
CA GLY A 868 17.51 0.47 37.86
C GLY A 868 17.08 0.97 39.24
N VAL A 869 15.76 0.99 39.50
CA VAL A 869 15.17 1.24 40.83
C VAL A 869 14.59 -0.09 41.32
N LYS A 870 15.10 -0.61 42.45
CA LYS A 870 14.77 -1.97 42.93
C LYS A 870 13.26 -2.22 43.01
N ASN A 871 12.50 -1.34 43.66
CA ASN A 871 11.07 -1.56 43.91
C ASN A 871 10.28 -1.65 42.59
N ILE A 872 10.55 -0.74 41.65
CA ILE A 872 9.96 -0.72 40.31
C ILE A 872 10.33 -1.99 39.52
N ASP A 873 11.60 -2.43 39.63
CA ASP A 873 12.06 -3.66 38.99
C ASP A 873 11.43 -4.93 39.61
N GLU A 874 11.16 -4.97 40.92
CA GLU A 874 10.36 -6.06 41.52
C GLU A 874 8.91 -6.03 41.03
N THR A 875 8.26 -4.86 40.94
CA THR A 875 6.90 -4.71 40.38
C THR A 875 6.82 -5.28 38.96
N PHE A 876 7.78 -4.97 38.09
CA PHE A 876 7.79 -5.49 36.71
C PHE A 876 8.18 -6.97 36.59
N LYS A 877 8.90 -7.56 37.55
CA LYS A 877 9.21 -9.01 37.53
C LYS A 877 7.97 -9.89 37.64
N VAL A 878 6.92 -9.44 38.33
CA VAL A 878 5.65 -10.18 38.47
C VAL A 878 5.05 -10.53 37.09
N ALA A 879 5.23 -9.64 36.10
CA ALA A 879 4.71 -9.84 34.76
C ALA A 879 5.44 -10.90 33.91
N ILE A 880 6.62 -11.38 34.33
CA ILE A 880 7.45 -12.29 33.52
C ILE A 880 6.71 -13.59 33.18
N GLN A 881 5.85 -14.10 34.07
CA GLN A 881 5.08 -15.30 33.78
C GLN A 881 3.85 -15.02 32.89
N PRO A 882 2.96 -14.06 33.18
CA PRO A 882 1.87 -13.68 32.25
C PRO A 882 2.33 -13.33 30.83
N LEU A 883 3.51 -12.71 30.67
CA LEU A 883 4.09 -12.42 29.35
C LEU A 883 4.51 -13.68 28.57
N ARG A 884 4.90 -14.75 29.28
CA ARG A 884 5.17 -16.07 28.67
C ARG A 884 3.86 -16.77 28.35
N ASP A 885 2.96 -16.87 29.33
CA ASP A 885 1.65 -17.51 29.18
C ASP A 885 0.90 -16.97 27.93
N GLY A 886 0.81 -15.63 27.80
CA GLY A 886 0.14 -14.97 26.67
C GLY A 886 0.91 -15.05 25.35
N THR A 887 2.22 -15.29 25.39
CA THR A 887 3.01 -15.61 24.18
C THR A 887 2.78 -17.05 23.75
N ASP A 888 2.78 -17.98 24.69
CA ASP A 888 2.66 -19.41 24.43
C ASP A 888 1.26 -19.78 23.92
N LEU A 889 0.18 -19.25 24.50
CA LEU A 889 -1.20 -19.48 24.02
C LEU A 889 -1.38 -19.04 22.55
N ARG A 890 -0.84 -17.88 22.18
CA ARG A 890 -0.94 -17.34 20.81
C ARG A 890 -0.04 -18.08 19.82
N ASP A 891 1.24 -18.29 20.18
CA ASP A 891 2.20 -18.92 19.30
C ASP A 891 1.90 -20.44 19.12
N ASN A 892 1.24 -21.11 20.07
CA ASN A 892 0.75 -22.48 19.93
C ASN A 892 -0.30 -22.62 18.81
N VAL A 893 -1.33 -21.76 18.80
CA VAL A 893 -2.38 -21.77 17.76
C VAL A 893 -1.80 -21.47 16.38
N GLN A 894 -0.87 -20.52 16.27
CA GLN A 894 -0.23 -20.19 15.00
C GLN A 894 0.67 -21.32 14.47
N VAL A 895 1.31 -22.11 15.34
CA VAL A 895 2.10 -23.29 14.95
C VAL A 895 1.19 -24.45 14.51
N THR A 896 0.21 -24.83 15.32
CA THR A 896 -0.73 -25.92 14.97
C THR A 896 -1.52 -25.62 13.70
N LEU A 897 -1.89 -24.35 13.47
CA LEU A 897 -2.53 -23.90 12.24
C LEU A 897 -1.60 -24.05 11.02
N ALA A 898 -0.30 -23.76 11.17
CA ALA A 898 0.67 -23.97 10.09
C ALA A 898 0.91 -25.47 9.81
N ASP A 899 1.00 -26.29 10.86
CA ASP A 899 1.18 -27.74 10.75
C ASP A 899 -0.07 -28.42 10.12
N PHE A 900 -1.28 -27.91 10.39
CA PHE A 900 -2.53 -28.33 9.72
C PHE A 900 -2.55 -27.96 8.22
N LYS A 901 -2.12 -26.75 7.84
CA LYS A 901 -1.96 -26.37 6.42
C LYS A 901 -0.94 -27.27 5.71
N GLU A 902 0.20 -27.53 6.36
CA GLU A 902 1.26 -28.37 5.77
C GLU A 902 0.83 -29.84 5.62
N THR A 903 0.13 -30.43 6.59
CA THR A 903 -0.43 -31.79 6.48
C THR A 903 -1.54 -31.89 5.43
N CYS A 904 -2.32 -30.83 5.21
CA CYS A 904 -3.21 -30.73 4.05
C CYS A 904 -2.44 -30.64 2.71
N GLY A 905 -1.16 -30.23 2.74
CA GLY A 905 -0.32 -30.03 1.55
C GLY A 905 -0.49 -28.65 0.91
N LEU A 906 -0.98 -27.67 1.66
CA LEU A 906 -1.25 -26.31 1.22
C LEU A 906 -0.11 -25.34 1.56
N SER A 907 -0.11 -24.18 0.91
CA SER A 907 0.82 -23.07 1.20
C SER A 907 0.52 -22.43 2.57
N PRO A 908 1.52 -21.88 3.31
CA PRO A 908 1.28 -21.22 4.60
C PRO A 908 0.25 -20.08 4.57
N ILE A 909 0.03 -19.45 3.42
CA ILE A 909 -0.98 -18.39 3.25
C ILE A 909 -2.43 -18.91 3.16
N ALA A 910 -2.64 -20.21 2.91
CA ALA A 910 -3.97 -20.79 2.72
C ALA A 910 -4.87 -20.64 3.95
N ASN A 911 -6.19 -20.56 3.77
CA ASN A 911 -7.15 -20.47 4.87
C ASN A 911 -7.68 -21.85 5.31
N ILE A 912 -8.43 -21.89 6.41
CA ILE A 912 -8.97 -23.14 6.97
C ILE A 912 -10.06 -23.74 6.04
N LYS A 913 -10.84 -22.91 5.35
CA LYS A 913 -11.86 -23.36 4.38
C LYS A 913 -11.23 -24.13 3.20
N GLN A 914 -10.06 -23.71 2.71
CA GLN A 914 -9.28 -24.43 1.70
C GLN A 914 -8.75 -25.77 2.22
N CYS A 915 -8.25 -25.83 3.47
CA CYS A 915 -7.83 -27.08 4.12
C CYS A 915 -8.98 -28.08 4.16
N PHE A 916 -10.17 -27.62 4.55
CA PHE A 916 -11.39 -28.41 4.59
C PHE A 916 -11.82 -28.90 3.18
N ARG A 917 -11.99 -28.00 2.19
CA ARG A 917 -12.35 -28.41 0.80
C ARG A 917 -11.41 -29.50 0.26
N LEU A 918 -10.10 -29.37 0.49
CA LEU A 918 -9.11 -30.36 0.06
C LEU A 918 -9.21 -31.71 0.77
N MET A 919 -9.57 -31.74 2.07
CA MET A 919 -9.91 -33.01 2.74
C MET A 919 -11.17 -33.64 2.13
N GLY A 920 -12.19 -32.84 1.80
CA GLY A 920 -13.41 -33.30 1.13
C GLY A 920 -13.14 -33.96 -0.23
N THR A 921 -12.39 -33.29 -1.10
CA THR A 921 -12.02 -33.82 -2.43
C THR A 921 -11.23 -35.12 -2.32
N ARG A 922 -10.40 -35.30 -1.29
CA ARG A 922 -9.66 -36.55 -1.05
C ARG A 922 -10.54 -37.68 -0.51
N LEU A 923 -11.63 -37.37 0.18
CA LEU A 923 -12.64 -38.36 0.60
C LEU A 923 -13.49 -38.80 -0.60
N SER A 924 -14.00 -37.85 -1.41
CA SER A 924 -14.80 -38.16 -2.60
C SER A 924 -14.05 -38.96 -3.66
N ASN A 925 -12.72 -38.84 -3.70
CA ASN A 925 -11.85 -39.52 -4.66
C ASN A 925 -11.22 -40.82 -4.09
N SER A 926 -11.60 -41.20 -2.86
CA SER A 926 -11.18 -42.46 -2.22
C SER A 926 -12.06 -43.63 -2.68
N THR A 927 -11.46 -44.81 -2.77
CA THR A 927 -12.14 -46.08 -3.09
C THR A 927 -12.64 -46.81 -1.84
N GLU A 928 -12.14 -46.44 -0.65
CA GLU A 928 -12.66 -46.93 0.63
C GLU A 928 -13.98 -46.20 1.00
N GLN A 929 -14.91 -46.89 1.68
CA GLN A 929 -16.15 -46.30 2.20
C GLN A 929 -15.87 -45.42 3.44
N ALA A 930 -15.14 -44.33 3.22
CA ALA A 930 -14.57 -43.48 4.24
C ALA A 930 -15.33 -42.15 4.34
N ASN A 931 -16.08 -41.94 5.42
CA ASN A 931 -16.81 -40.71 5.69
C ASN A 931 -16.19 -39.96 6.87
N LEU A 932 -16.12 -38.64 6.78
CA LEU A 932 -15.96 -37.79 7.97
C LEU A 932 -17.33 -37.27 8.42
N THR A 933 -17.43 -36.97 9.71
CA THR A 933 -18.53 -36.20 10.28
C THR A 933 -17.97 -35.15 11.22
N LEU A 934 -18.40 -33.89 11.07
CA LEU A 934 -18.16 -32.88 12.10
C LEU A 934 -19.15 -33.10 13.26
N VAL A 935 -18.61 -33.32 14.45
CA VAL A 935 -19.36 -33.47 15.70
C VAL A 935 -18.96 -32.37 16.66
N MET A 936 -19.94 -31.59 17.11
CA MET A 936 -19.73 -30.55 18.14
C MET A 936 -19.66 -31.19 19.52
N ARG A 937 -18.53 -31.03 20.21
CA ARG A 937 -18.27 -31.52 21.57
C ARG A 937 -18.30 -30.34 22.53
N GLY A 938 -19.51 -29.86 22.82
CA GLY A 938 -19.74 -28.52 23.37
C GLY A 938 -19.59 -27.47 22.27
N GLU A 939 -18.95 -26.34 22.55
CA GLU A 939 -18.69 -25.26 21.58
C GLU A 939 -17.59 -25.61 20.56
N TYR A 940 -16.93 -26.76 20.69
CA TYR A 940 -15.72 -27.11 19.92
C TYR A 940 -15.99 -28.22 18.88
N PRO A 941 -15.56 -28.04 17.62
CA PRO A 941 -15.71 -29.03 16.56
C PRO A 941 -14.66 -30.16 16.64
N SER A 942 -15.04 -31.40 16.34
CA SER A 942 -14.10 -32.52 16.12
C SER A 942 -14.55 -33.32 14.88
N LEU A 943 -13.60 -33.87 14.13
CA LEU A 943 -13.85 -34.64 12.90
C LEU A 943 -13.80 -36.14 13.19
N GLU A 944 -14.96 -36.77 13.32
CA GLU A 944 -15.06 -38.20 13.54
C GLU A 944 -15.02 -38.96 12.21
N ALA A 945 -14.07 -39.89 12.08
CA ALA A 945 -13.91 -40.74 10.90
C ALA A 945 -14.70 -42.05 11.02
N GLN A 946 -15.33 -42.46 9.92
CA GLN A 946 -15.99 -43.76 9.75
C GLN A 946 -15.36 -44.48 8.55
N GLY A 947 -14.91 -45.71 8.75
CA GLY A 947 -14.13 -46.48 7.76
C GLY A 947 -12.62 -46.44 8.02
N ASN A 948 -11.83 -47.07 7.15
CA ASN A 948 -10.40 -46.80 7.06
C ASN A 948 -10.17 -45.48 6.31
N LEU A 949 -9.00 -44.87 6.48
CA LEU A 949 -8.62 -43.64 5.80
C LEU A 949 -7.19 -43.76 5.24
N PRO A 950 -6.91 -43.16 4.07
CA PRO A 950 -5.54 -42.91 3.62
C PRO A 950 -4.71 -42.20 4.70
N ASP A 951 -3.46 -42.60 4.87
CA ASP A 951 -2.59 -42.09 5.96
C ASP A 951 -2.34 -40.57 5.89
N ILE A 952 -2.49 -39.96 4.71
CA ILE A 952 -2.43 -38.50 4.54
C ILE A 952 -3.64 -37.79 5.20
N LEU A 953 -4.84 -38.40 5.15
CA LEU A 953 -6.03 -37.89 5.84
C LEU A 953 -5.96 -38.17 7.34
N LYS A 954 -5.44 -39.34 7.76
CA LYS A 954 -5.19 -39.62 9.19
C LYS A 954 -4.26 -38.57 9.82
N LYS A 955 -3.20 -38.14 9.12
CA LYS A 955 -2.30 -37.06 9.57
C LYS A 955 -3.01 -35.70 9.65
N ALA A 956 -3.79 -35.34 8.63
CA ALA A 956 -4.53 -34.07 8.62
C ALA A 956 -5.57 -33.99 9.75
N LEU A 957 -6.25 -35.10 10.09
CA LEU A 957 -7.15 -35.19 11.24
C LEU A 957 -6.44 -34.96 12.57
N ILE A 958 -5.27 -35.58 12.79
CA ILE A 958 -4.50 -35.41 14.03
C ILE A 958 -4.11 -33.94 14.21
N SER A 959 -3.57 -33.30 13.17
CA SER A 959 -3.21 -31.87 13.25
C SER A 959 -4.44 -30.93 13.30
N PHE A 960 -5.62 -31.37 12.87
CA PHE A 960 -6.88 -30.65 13.09
C PHE A 960 -7.33 -30.72 14.56
N ASP A 961 -7.34 -31.90 15.18
CA ASP A 961 -7.70 -32.04 16.60
C ASP A 961 -6.67 -31.32 17.50
N GLU A 962 -5.37 -31.32 17.14
CA GLU A 962 -4.32 -30.52 17.81
C GLU A 962 -4.59 -29.00 17.69
N LEU A 963 -5.00 -28.52 16.51
CA LEU A 963 -5.38 -27.11 16.29
C LEU A 963 -6.60 -26.72 17.13
N VAL A 964 -7.66 -27.53 17.16
CA VAL A 964 -8.86 -27.23 17.97
C VAL A 964 -8.51 -27.27 19.46
N ALA A 965 -7.65 -28.19 19.91
CA ALA A 965 -7.20 -28.25 21.30
C ALA A 965 -6.44 -26.98 21.73
N GLU A 966 -5.55 -26.44 20.90
CA GLU A 966 -4.85 -25.18 21.22
C GLU A 966 -5.74 -23.93 21.06
N ILE A 967 -6.70 -23.92 20.12
CA ILE A 967 -7.72 -22.85 20.07
C ILE A 967 -8.55 -22.85 21.37
N LYS A 968 -8.99 -24.02 21.83
CA LYS A 968 -9.69 -24.17 23.11
C LYS A 968 -8.84 -23.66 24.28
N ASN A 969 -7.58 -24.09 24.36
CA ASN A 969 -6.62 -23.66 25.37
C ASN A 969 -6.48 -22.12 25.42
N LEU A 970 -6.39 -21.47 24.25
CA LEU A 970 -6.38 -20.02 24.10
C LEU A 970 -7.68 -19.37 24.60
N LEU A 971 -8.85 -19.85 24.16
CA LEU A 971 -10.14 -19.25 24.54
C LEU A 971 -10.44 -19.38 26.03
N GLU A 972 -10.10 -20.51 26.66
CA GLU A 972 -10.34 -20.76 28.09
C GLU A 972 -9.37 -19.99 29.02
N ASN A 973 -8.16 -19.64 28.56
CA ASN A 973 -7.13 -19.03 29.40
C ASN A 973 -6.81 -17.55 29.11
N ALA A 974 -7.18 -17.03 27.93
CA ALA A 974 -6.80 -15.68 27.50
C ALA A 974 -7.19 -14.58 28.50
N ASP A 975 -8.43 -14.58 29.00
CA ASP A 975 -8.95 -13.49 29.87
C ASP A 975 -8.22 -13.42 31.22
N ASN A 976 -7.85 -14.59 31.77
CA ASN A 976 -7.08 -14.71 33.01
C ASN A 976 -5.66 -14.13 32.85
N VAL A 977 -5.01 -14.41 31.71
CA VAL A 977 -3.70 -13.84 31.37
C VAL A 977 -3.80 -12.34 31.04
N TYR A 978 -4.86 -11.92 30.35
CA TYR A 978 -5.14 -10.51 30.04
C TYR A 978 -5.27 -9.67 31.31
N GLU A 979 -6.10 -10.07 32.27
CA GLU A 979 -6.25 -9.32 33.53
C GLU A 979 -4.98 -9.34 34.39
N LYS A 980 -4.17 -10.42 34.35
CA LYS A 980 -2.84 -10.43 34.99
C LYS A 980 -1.89 -9.41 34.36
N LEU A 981 -1.84 -9.32 33.03
CA LEU A 981 -1.04 -8.31 32.32
C LEU A 981 -1.53 -6.89 32.61
N LEU A 982 -2.85 -6.68 32.63
CA LEU A 982 -3.47 -5.38 32.94
C LEU A 982 -3.30 -4.99 34.42
N HIS A 983 -3.32 -5.95 35.35
CA HIS A 983 -2.96 -5.74 36.76
C HIS A 983 -1.49 -5.35 36.92
N CYS A 984 -0.56 -6.06 36.26
CA CYS A 984 0.84 -5.68 36.25
C CYS A 984 1.06 -4.29 35.62
N LYS A 985 0.27 -3.91 34.60
CA LYS A 985 0.28 -2.56 34.05
C LYS A 985 -0.17 -1.53 35.09
N ARG A 986 -1.32 -1.76 35.76
CA ARG A 986 -1.86 -0.89 36.82
C ARG A 986 -0.84 -0.69 37.96
N ALA A 987 -0.28 -1.77 38.50
CA ALA A 987 0.76 -1.69 39.54
C ALA A 987 2.05 -1.01 39.07
N GLY A 988 2.41 -1.12 37.78
CA GLY A 988 3.51 -0.34 37.19
C GLY A 988 3.19 1.15 37.11
N MET A 989 1.96 1.50 36.73
CA MET A 989 1.48 2.89 36.59
C MET A 989 1.43 3.66 37.92
N GLU A 990 1.26 2.99 39.06
CA GLU A 990 1.32 3.61 40.39
C GLU A 990 2.63 4.36 40.65
N TRP A 991 3.73 3.95 40.00
CA TRP A 991 5.02 4.62 40.09
C TRP A 991 5.18 5.82 39.13
N HIS A 992 4.23 6.06 38.21
CA HIS A 992 4.40 7.02 37.12
C HIS A 992 4.52 8.48 37.59
N GLU A 993 3.63 8.92 38.49
CA GLU A 993 3.52 10.33 38.89
C GLU A 993 4.77 10.84 39.62
N ASP A 994 5.43 9.98 40.41
CA ASP A 994 6.66 10.31 41.15
C ASP A 994 7.92 9.70 40.49
N LEU A 995 7.81 9.12 39.28
CA LEU A 995 8.86 8.30 38.65
C LEU A 995 10.21 9.02 38.58
N GLU A 996 10.21 10.29 38.19
CA GLU A 996 11.45 11.07 38.07
C GLU A 996 12.09 11.28 39.45
N ASN A 997 11.31 11.65 40.47
CA ASN A 997 11.78 11.86 41.83
C ASN A 997 12.31 10.56 42.43
N VAL A 998 11.59 9.43 42.29
CA VAL A 998 12.03 8.11 42.75
C VAL A 998 13.34 7.69 42.08
N CYS A 999 13.49 7.93 40.76
CA CYS A 999 14.73 7.65 40.05
C CYS A 999 15.88 8.58 40.50
N GLN A 1000 15.61 9.87 40.74
CA GLN A 1000 16.61 10.82 41.25
C GLN A 1000 17.05 10.48 42.69
N GLN A 1001 16.12 10.03 43.55
CA GLN A 1001 16.41 9.53 44.90
C GLN A 1001 17.27 8.26 44.86
N ALA A 1002 17.03 7.37 43.89
CA ALA A 1002 17.88 6.21 43.59
C ALA A 1002 19.25 6.59 42.95
N GLY A 1003 19.56 7.88 42.83
CA GLY A 1003 20.85 8.38 42.32
C GLY A 1003 20.98 8.43 40.80
N LEU A 1004 19.89 8.21 40.06
CA LEU A 1004 19.88 8.26 38.59
C LEU A 1004 19.75 9.72 38.14
N LYS A 1005 20.72 10.19 37.34
CA LYS A 1005 20.78 11.59 36.85
C LYS A 1005 21.21 11.67 35.39
N GLY A 1006 20.75 12.70 34.68
CA GLY A 1006 21.06 12.94 33.26
C GLY A 1006 20.70 11.73 32.39
N LYS A 1007 21.64 11.27 31.55
CA LYS A 1007 21.43 10.13 30.64
C LYS A 1007 21.00 8.82 31.35
N LYS A 1008 21.34 8.61 32.63
CA LYS A 1008 20.86 7.45 33.40
C LYS A 1008 19.37 7.55 33.77
N LEU A 1009 18.91 8.77 34.10
CA LEU A 1009 17.51 9.06 34.43
C LEU A 1009 16.62 8.91 33.19
N SER A 1010 17.01 9.55 32.09
CA SER A 1010 16.33 9.42 30.79
C SER A 1010 16.20 7.95 30.35
N LYS A 1011 17.26 7.13 30.48
CA LYS A 1011 17.20 5.70 30.17
C LYS A 1011 16.33 4.88 31.15
N ALA A 1012 16.23 5.29 32.42
CA ALA A 1012 15.31 4.65 33.35
C ALA A 1012 13.84 4.89 32.95
N MET A 1013 13.51 6.13 32.55
CA MET A 1013 12.19 6.50 32.04
C MET A 1013 11.86 5.79 30.71
N GLU A 1014 12.83 5.67 29.80
CA GLU A 1014 12.72 4.87 28.56
C GLU A 1014 12.42 3.39 28.88
N ASN A 1015 13.14 2.80 29.84
CA ASN A 1015 12.96 1.39 30.24
C ASN A 1015 11.61 1.15 30.94
N PHE A 1016 11.17 2.05 31.82
CA PHE A 1016 9.84 2.01 32.45
C PHE A 1016 8.73 2.07 31.39
N SER A 1017 8.88 2.99 30.45
CA SER A 1017 7.91 3.24 29.37
C SER A 1017 7.90 2.15 28.30
N TRP A 1018 9.02 1.46 28.11
CA TRP A 1018 9.09 0.21 27.35
C TRP A 1018 8.28 -0.89 28.06
N ASN A 1019 8.49 -1.08 29.37
CA ASN A 1019 7.81 -2.09 30.16
C ASN A 1019 6.28 -1.91 30.14
N ILE A 1020 5.76 -0.71 30.40
CA ILE A 1020 4.31 -0.41 30.37
C ILE A 1020 3.69 -0.76 29.00
N ARG A 1021 4.39 -0.48 27.90
CA ARG A 1021 3.94 -0.82 26.54
C ARG A 1021 4.08 -2.30 26.20
N VAL A 1022 5.08 -3.01 26.71
CA VAL A 1022 5.17 -4.47 26.57
C VAL A 1022 3.97 -5.14 27.23
N LEU A 1023 3.54 -4.67 28.40
CA LEU A 1023 2.36 -5.18 29.11
C LEU A 1023 1.06 -4.92 28.33
N LYS A 1024 0.81 -3.66 27.93
CA LYS A 1024 -0.38 -3.33 27.13
C LYS A 1024 -0.37 -4.08 25.79
N GLY A 1025 0.75 -4.02 25.07
CA GLY A 1025 0.88 -4.62 23.74
C GLY A 1025 0.72 -6.13 23.71
N GLN A 1026 1.26 -6.88 24.69
CA GLN A 1026 1.01 -8.33 24.75
C GLN A 1026 -0.42 -8.67 25.16
N ALA A 1027 -1.08 -7.83 25.97
CA ALA A 1027 -2.49 -7.99 26.31
C ALA A 1027 -3.40 -7.72 25.09
N ASP A 1028 -3.14 -6.65 24.34
CA ASP A 1028 -3.88 -6.31 23.11
C ASP A 1028 -3.69 -7.40 22.03
N LEU A 1029 -2.45 -7.90 21.84
CA LEU A 1029 -2.16 -9.03 20.94
C LEU A 1029 -2.81 -10.35 21.37
N LEU A 1030 -3.00 -10.58 22.67
CA LEU A 1030 -3.70 -11.76 23.19
C LEU A 1030 -5.21 -11.67 22.93
N ASN A 1031 -5.81 -10.49 23.14
CA ASN A 1031 -7.21 -10.25 22.78
C ASN A 1031 -7.46 -10.35 21.27
N GLN A 1032 -6.49 -9.95 20.44
CA GLN A 1032 -6.58 -10.15 18.99
C GLN A 1032 -6.51 -11.64 18.63
N ALA A 1033 -5.55 -12.39 19.20
CA ALA A 1033 -5.47 -13.84 18.99
C ALA A 1033 -6.74 -14.57 19.43
N LYS A 1034 -7.37 -14.16 20.54
CA LYS A 1034 -8.66 -14.72 21.00
C LYS A 1034 -9.76 -14.58 19.94
N LYS A 1035 -9.88 -13.40 19.31
CA LYS A 1035 -10.85 -13.13 18.22
C LYS A 1035 -10.54 -13.96 16.98
N GLU A 1036 -9.27 -14.10 16.61
CA GLU A 1036 -8.82 -14.95 15.51
C GLU A 1036 -9.19 -16.42 15.76
N GLY A 1037 -8.99 -16.92 16.99
CA GLY A 1037 -9.42 -18.26 17.40
C GLY A 1037 -10.94 -18.49 17.27
N GLN A 1038 -11.76 -17.52 17.70
CA GLN A 1038 -13.23 -17.58 17.52
C GLN A 1038 -13.63 -17.61 16.04
N GLU A 1039 -12.99 -16.79 15.21
CA GLU A 1039 -13.21 -16.74 13.76
C GLU A 1039 -12.78 -18.06 13.07
N TYR A 1040 -11.69 -18.70 13.51
CA TYR A 1040 -11.30 -20.02 13.01
C TYR A 1040 -12.37 -21.09 13.31
N LEU A 1041 -12.98 -21.11 14.49
CA LEU A 1041 -14.08 -22.04 14.81
C LEU A 1041 -15.32 -21.79 13.94
N ARG A 1042 -15.63 -20.52 13.63
CA ARG A 1042 -16.69 -20.16 12.67
C ARG A 1042 -16.38 -20.73 11.28
N GLN A 1043 -15.17 -20.49 10.76
CA GLN A 1043 -14.76 -20.96 9.43
C GLN A 1043 -14.76 -22.49 9.31
N ILE A 1044 -14.35 -23.22 10.35
CA ILE A 1044 -14.42 -24.68 10.43
C ILE A 1044 -15.87 -25.16 10.28
N THR A 1045 -16.78 -24.56 11.06
CA THR A 1045 -18.20 -24.94 11.10
C THR A 1045 -18.87 -24.69 9.74
N GLU A 1046 -18.62 -23.54 9.14
CA GLU A 1046 -19.17 -23.19 7.81
C GLU A 1046 -18.60 -24.05 6.68
N ALA A 1047 -17.31 -24.39 6.72
CA ALA A 1047 -16.73 -25.31 5.74
C ALA A 1047 -17.31 -26.72 5.85
N ALA A 1048 -17.46 -27.25 7.07
CA ALA A 1048 -18.11 -28.54 7.27
C ALA A 1048 -19.57 -28.55 6.81
N GLN A 1049 -20.31 -27.44 6.98
CA GLN A 1049 -21.66 -27.29 6.47
C GLN A 1049 -21.71 -27.26 4.93
N SER A 1050 -20.86 -26.46 4.27
CA SER A 1050 -20.84 -26.38 2.80
C SER A 1050 -20.41 -27.70 2.12
N MET A 1051 -19.66 -28.53 2.83
CA MET A 1051 -19.25 -29.87 2.40
C MET A 1051 -20.22 -31.00 2.78
N GLY A 1052 -21.32 -30.71 3.49
CA GLY A 1052 -22.28 -31.73 3.95
C GLY A 1052 -21.76 -32.66 5.06
N LEU A 1053 -20.68 -32.30 5.76
CA LEU A 1053 -20.06 -33.11 6.82
C LEU A 1053 -20.77 -33.00 8.19
N GLY A 1054 -21.70 -32.06 8.36
CA GLY A 1054 -22.38 -31.84 9.64
C GLY A 1054 -23.58 -32.78 9.88
N LYS A 1055 -23.66 -33.40 11.06
CA LYS A 1055 -24.89 -34.02 11.54
C LYS A 1055 -25.81 -32.98 12.16
N TYR A 1056 -27.01 -32.82 11.60
CA TYR A 1056 -28.08 -32.03 12.22
C TYR A 1056 -28.73 -32.84 13.34
N ASN A 1057 -28.62 -32.35 14.59
CA ASN A 1057 -29.55 -32.71 15.66
C ASN A 1057 -30.74 -31.74 15.58
N GLU A 1058 -31.91 -32.22 15.14
CA GLU A 1058 -33.10 -31.38 14.92
C GLU A 1058 -33.67 -30.72 16.20
N ASN A 1059 -33.13 -31.07 17.38
CA ASN A 1059 -33.56 -30.57 18.69
C ASN A 1059 -32.71 -29.40 19.24
N GLN A 1060 -31.87 -28.74 18.43
CA GLN A 1060 -31.16 -27.51 18.82
C GLN A 1060 -31.29 -26.39 17.78
N THR A 1061 -32.54 -25.96 17.53
CA THR A 1061 -32.83 -24.69 16.83
C THR A 1061 -32.66 -23.47 17.75
N GLU A 1062 -31.48 -23.35 18.38
CA GLU A 1062 -31.05 -22.15 19.10
C GLU A 1062 -29.52 -22.01 18.94
N ILE A 1063 -29.10 -21.11 18.06
CA ILE A 1063 -27.72 -20.62 18.02
C ILE A 1063 -27.50 -19.80 19.30
N PRO A 1064 -26.38 -19.94 20.04
CA PRO A 1064 -26.17 -19.18 21.26
C PRO A 1064 -26.16 -17.65 21.04
N GLU A 1065 -27.28 -16.97 21.34
CA GLU A 1065 -27.39 -15.50 21.34
C GLU A 1065 -26.52 -14.80 22.40
N SER A 1066 -25.74 -15.56 23.18
CA SER A 1066 -24.74 -15.06 24.12
C SER A 1066 -23.59 -14.29 23.44
N ILE A 1067 -23.31 -14.56 22.16
CA ILE A 1067 -22.11 -14.07 21.46
C ILE A 1067 -22.22 -12.59 21.05
N ASP A 1068 -23.42 -12.07 20.75
CA ASP A 1068 -23.56 -10.75 20.09
C ASP A 1068 -23.64 -9.54 21.06
N LYS A 1069 -23.52 -9.75 22.38
CA LYS A 1069 -23.60 -8.67 23.38
C LYS A 1069 -22.28 -8.01 23.77
N GLN A 1070 -21.13 -8.49 23.28
CA GLN A 1070 -19.80 -7.91 23.59
C GLN A 1070 -19.28 -6.84 22.59
N LYS A 1071 -20.17 -6.16 21.85
CA LYS A 1071 -19.85 -4.92 21.10
C LYS A 1071 -20.56 -3.65 21.59
N ARG A 1072 -21.11 -3.67 22.82
CA ARG A 1072 -21.69 -2.48 23.48
C ARG A 1072 -21.27 -2.30 24.95
N PHE A 1073 -20.01 -2.57 25.30
CA PHE A 1073 -19.45 -2.20 26.61
C PHE A 1073 -17.95 -1.89 26.58
N HIS A 1074 -17.61 -0.67 26.16
CA HIS A 1074 -16.35 0.01 26.49
C HIS A 1074 -16.64 1.53 26.45
N GLY A 1075 -16.80 2.15 27.62
CA GLY A 1075 -17.12 3.58 27.68
C GLY A 1075 -18.07 4.04 28.79
N GLU A 1076 -18.13 3.37 29.94
CA GLU A 1076 -18.74 3.95 31.15
C GLU A 1076 -18.12 3.31 32.41
N PHE A 1077 -17.75 4.15 33.38
CA PHE A 1077 -17.41 3.77 34.75
C PHE A 1077 -18.42 4.44 35.67
N ASP A 1078 -18.96 3.71 36.64
CA ASP A 1078 -20.08 4.17 37.46
C ASP A 1078 -19.81 5.47 38.25
N PHE A 1079 -20.67 6.46 38.01
CA PHE A 1079 -21.11 7.41 39.03
C PHE A 1079 -22.61 7.63 38.86
N ASN A 1080 -23.44 7.05 39.73
CA ASN A 1080 -24.89 7.24 39.65
C ASN A 1080 -25.61 7.15 41.00
N SER A 1081 -26.49 8.12 41.27
CA SER A 1081 -27.57 8.04 42.24
C SER A 1081 -28.71 8.98 41.78
N PRO A 1082 -29.99 8.66 42.02
CA PRO A 1082 -30.87 8.46 40.85
C PRO A 1082 -32.03 9.48 40.70
N GLY A 1083 -32.62 9.55 39.49
CA GLY A 1083 -33.87 10.28 39.24
C GLY A 1083 -34.55 10.03 37.87
N CYS A 1084 -35.72 9.38 37.90
CA CYS A 1084 -36.88 9.54 36.99
C CYS A 1084 -36.73 9.35 35.45
N ASP A 1085 -36.83 8.09 35.01
CA ASP A 1085 -37.98 7.55 34.25
C ASP A 1085 -38.73 8.43 33.20
N HIS A 1086 -38.59 8.13 31.89
CA HIS A 1086 -39.73 7.77 31.01
C HIS A 1086 -39.36 7.29 29.58
N ARG A 1087 -40.38 6.76 28.88
CA ARG A 1087 -40.33 5.88 27.69
C ARG A 1087 -40.07 6.58 26.34
N VAL A 1088 -39.54 5.84 25.35
CA VAL A 1088 -39.48 6.23 23.93
C VAL A 1088 -40.02 5.11 23.02
N HIS A 1089 -40.75 5.45 21.95
CA HIS A 1089 -41.29 4.52 20.96
C HIS A 1089 -40.37 4.34 19.74
N TYR A 1090 -40.36 3.14 19.15
CA TYR A 1090 -39.72 2.84 17.86
C TYR A 1090 -40.60 3.25 16.67
N ILE A 1091 -40.00 3.89 15.65
CA ILE A 1091 -40.54 4.02 14.27
C ILE A 1091 -39.40 3.73 13.27
N SER A 1092 -39.75 3.24 12.08
CA SER A 1092 -38.87 2.57 11.10
C SER A 1092 -38.32 3.46 9.96
N ARG A 1093 -37.35 2.88 9.22
CA ARG A 1093 -36.67 3.43 8.02
C ARG A 1093 -37.61 3.89 6.88
N PRO A 1094 -37.14 4.83 6.04
CA PRO A 1094 -36.98 4.63 4.59
C PRO A 1094 -35.48 4.73 4.20
N ARG A 1095 -34.89 4.04 3.20
CA ARG A 1095 -35.21 3.85 1.76
C ARG A 1095 -35.12 5.13 0.93
N CYS A 1096 -34.09 5.24 0.09
CA CYS A 1096 -33.85 6.35 -0.83
C CYS A 1096 -34.08 5.93 -2.29
N HIS A 1097 -34.63 6.84 -3.10
CA HIS A 1097 -34.61 6.80 -4.56
C HIS A 1097 -34.19 8.18 -5.10
N TRP A 1098 -33.69 8.21 -6.33
CA TRP A 1098 -33.14 9.40 -6.99
C TRP A 1098 -34.26 10.23 -7.66
N PHE A 1099 -34.17 11.57 -7.65
CA PHE A 1099 -33.82 12.38 -8.84
C PHE A 1099 -33.84 13.92 -8.62
N SER A 1100 -33.19 14.58 -9.57
CA SER A 1100 -32.98 16.01 -9.89
C SER A 1100 -34.03 17.12 -9.61
N TYR A 1101 -33.49 18.33 -9.37
CA TYR A 1101 -33.80 19.64 -10.01
C TYR A 1101 -34.85 20.65 -9.46
N GLN A 1102 -34.43 21.93 -9.55
CA GLN A 1102 -35.16 23.21 -9.75
C GLN A 1102 -36.11 23.84 -8.69
N ILE A 1103 -35.55 24.80 -7.94
CA ILE A 1103 -35.91 26.25 -7.87
C ILE A 1103 -37.40 26.66 -8.09
N GLN A 1104 -38.06 27.26 -7.08
CA GLN A 1104 -38.61 28.64 -7.17
C GLN A 1104 -39.12 29.26 -5.84
N ASN A 1105 -39.30 30.59 -5.86
CA ASN A 1105 -39.48 31.55 -4.76
C ASN A 1105 -40.86 31.56 -4.04
N SER A 1106 -40.88 31.92 -2.75
CA SER A 1106 -41.82 32.90 -2.12
C SER A 1106 -41.59 32.96 -0.58
N THR A 1107 -41.06 34.01 0.06
CA THR A 1107 -41.53 35.40 0.35
C THR A 1107 -42.55 35.57 1.50
N GLY A 1108 -42.09 36.16 2.63
CA GLY A 1108 -42.91 36.83 3.66
C GLY A 1108 -43.26 35.99 4.92
N PHE A 1109 -43.61 36.59 6.08
CA PHE A 1109 -43.49 37.98 6.58
C PHE A 1109 -43.84 38.03 8.09
N ILE A 1110 -43.41 39.08 8.84
CA ILE A 1110 -43.91 39.51 10.20
C ILE A 1110 -43.56 38.55 11.38
N ARG A 1111 -42.67 38.83 12.37
CA ARG A 1111 -42.63 39.84 13.49
C ARG A 1111 -43.78 39.75 14.53
N PRO A 1112 -43.62 40.21 15.80
CA PRO A 1112 -42.48 40.21 16.74
C PRO A 1112 -42.94 39.82 18.20
N SER A 1113 -42.38 40.46 19.25
CA SER A 1113 -42.89 40.64 20.65
C SER A 1113 -42.18 39.79 21.75
N VAL A 1114 -41.44 40.36 22.74
CA VAL A 1114 -41.85 41.04 24.03
C VAL A 1114 -41.98 40.02 25.20
N ASP A 1115 -41.44 40.20 26.43
CA ASP A 1115 -40.59 41.27 27.02
C ASP A 1115 -39.92 40.91 28.39
N ILE A 1116 -38.90 41.71 28.77
CA ILE A 1116 -38.52 42.26 30.11
C ILE A 1116 -38.46 41.36 31.39
N HIS A 1117 -37.27 41.28 32.01
CA HIS A 1117 -36.87 41.75 33.38
C HIS A 1117 -35.41 41.28 33.68
N ILE A 1118 -34.41 41.95 34.28
CA ILE A 1118 -34.17 43.16 35.13
C ILE A 1118 -33.56 42.77 36.50
N SER A 1119 -32.72 43.65 37.07
CA SER A 1119 -31.97 43.60 38.36
C SER A 1119 -30.82 42.57 38.45
N GLU A 1120 -29.57 42.91 38.82
CA GLU A 1120 -29.01 43.67 39.99
C GLU A 1120 -28.94 42.84 41.29
N SER A 1121 -27.94 42.96 42.18
CA SER A 1121 -26.64 43.69 42.16
C SER A 1121 -25.76 43.25 43.35
N ASN A 1122 -24.64 43.95 43.60
CA ASN A 1122 -23.74 43.90 44.77
C ASN A 1122 -22.67 42.79 44.82
N GLN A 1123 -21.51 42.95 45.47
CA GLN A 1123 -20.55 44.05 45.68
C GLN A 1123 -19.53 43.62 46.77
N ARG A 1124 -18.27 44.05 46.61
CA ARG A 1124 -17.32 44.56 47.65
C ARG A 1124 -16.37 43.63 48.43
N ILE A 1125 -15.27 44.32 48.85
CA ILE A 1125 -14.24 43.98 49.87
C ILE A 1125 -13.24 42.91 49.37
N SER A 1126 -12.03 43.22 48.89
CA SER A 1126 -10.85 43.93 49.47
C SER A 1126 -10.11 43.11 50.55
N ALA A 1127 -8.78 43.13 50.70
CA ALA A 1127 -7.65 43.63 49.90
C ALA A 1127 -6.34 43.22 50.62
N ASN A 1128 -5.17 43.49 50.03
CA ASN A 1128 -3.84 43.58 50.70
C ASN A 1128 -3.32 42.27 51.38
N HIS A 1129 -2.06 41.85 51.20
CA HIS A 1129 -0.83 42.65 51.18
C HIS A 1129 0.32 41.99 50.39
N ASN A 1130 1.09 42.85 49.71
CA ASN A 1130 2.50 42.65 49.32
C ASN A 1130 3.38 43.24 50.49
N PRO A 1131 4.73 43.42 50.45
CA PRO A 1131 5.74 42.93 49.52
C PRO A 1131 7.10 42.52 50.20
N ARG A 1132 8.18 42.42 49.39
CA ARG A 1132 9.63 42.62 49.74
C ARG A 1132 10.40 41.39 50.29
N ARG A 1133 11.74 41.26 50.22
CA ARG A 1133 12.93 41.86 49.49
C ARG A 1133 14.17 40.99 49.90
N ARG A 1134 15.41 41.04 49.35
CA ARG A 1134 16.13 41.72 48.25
C ARG A 1134 17.45 40.96 47.97
N ARG A 1135 17.97 40.99 46.73
CA ARG A 1135 19.41 40.92 46.33
C ARG A 1135 20.18 39.60 46.61
N SER A 1136 21.01 38.99 45.75
CA SER A 1136 21.91 39.35 44.60
C SER A 1136 23.39 39.42 44.98
N MET A 1137 24.28 39.16 44.00
CA MET A 1137 25.77 39.21 44.04
C MET A 1137 26.45 37.92 44.56
N LEU A 1138 27.65 37.50 44.10
CA LEU A 1138 28.58 38.09 43.11
C LEU A 1138 29.51 37.02 42.44
N SER A 1139 29.98 37.32 41.23
CA SER A 1139 31.30 36.96 40.63
C SER A 1139 31.84 35.52 40.69
N ALA A 1140 31.72 34.84 39.54
CA ALA A 1140 32.83 34.30 38.71
C ALA A 1140 34.13 33.76 39.32
N ARG A 1141 34.57 32.60 38.80
CA ARG A 1141 35.98 32.33 38.43
C ARG A 1141 36.08 31.29 37.31
N VAL A 1142 36.98 31.54 36.36
CA VAL A 1142 37.40 30.61 35.28
C VAL A 1142 38.90 30.34 35.46
N PRO A 1143 39.34 29.09 35.28
CA PRO A 1143 40.62 28.84 34.60
C PRO A 1143 40.43 28.07 33.29
N ASN A 1144 41.33 28.30 32.34
CA ASN A 1144 41.44 27.55 31.08
C ASN A 1144 42.59 26.52 31.14
N LEU A 1145 42.78 25.79 30.03
CA LEU A 1145 43.76 24.72 29.77
C LEU A 1145 43.40 23.36 30.42
N LEU A 1146 43.63 22.21 29.77
CA LEU A 1146 44.22 21.94 28.44
C LEU A 1146 43.41 20.85 27.69
N ALA A 1147 43.61 20.73 26.39
CA ALA A 1147 42.80 19.88 25.51
C ALA A 1147 43.29 18.43 25.44
N HIS A 1148 42.36 17.50 25.21
CA HIS A 1148 42.61 16.37 24.32
C HIS A 1148 41.34 16.02 23.52
N THR A 1149 41.51 15.81 22.22
CA THR A 1149 40.41 15.75 21.26
C THR A 1149 40.07 14.31 20.88
N CYS A 1150 38.79 13.93 20.94
CA CYS A 1150 38.27 12.69 20.33
C CYS A 1150 37.11 13.01 19.39
N LEU A 1151 37.47 13.35 18.15
CA LEU A 1151 36.54 13.53 17.03
C LEU A 1151 36.19 12.16 16.43
N PHE A 1152 34.93 11.74 16.56
CA PHE A 1152 34.36 10.67 15.75
C PHE A 1152 33.18 11.18 14.93
N HIS A 1153 33.49 11.78 13.78
CA HIS A 1153 32.52 11.92 12.71
C HIS A 1153 32.27 10.55 12.08
N PHE A 1154 31.01 10.09 12.09
CA PHE A 1154 30.51 9.24 11.02
C PHE A 1154 29.78 10.12 10.01
N LYS A 1155 30.33 10.18 8.79
CA LYS A 1155 29.54 10.49 7.60
C LYS A 1155 28.92 9.19 7.10
N SER A 1156 27.67 9.26 6.65
CA SER A 1156 27.09 8.34 5.67
C SER A 1156 26.91 9.14 4.38
N ASP A 1157 27.77 8.93 3.39
CA ASP A 1157 27.72 9.68 2.14
C ASP A 1157 26.57 9.18 1.26
N ILE A 1158 25.81 10.14 0.70
CA ILE A 1158 24.68 9.91 -0.20
C ILE A 1158 25.22 9.75 -1.63
N HIS A 1159 24.70 8.80 -2.40
CA HIS A 1159 25.06 8.60 -3.81
C HIS A 1159 24.06 9.26 -4.78
N ILE A 1160 24.10 10.60 -4.84
CA ILE A 1160 23.54 11.35 -5.96
C ILE A 1160 24.49 11.19 -7.16
N ARG A 1161 24.00 10.60 -8.26
CA ARG A 1161 24.66 10.72 -9.58
C ARG A 1161 24.27 12.06 -10.19
N GLN A 1162 25.22 12.98 -10.27
CA GLN A 1162 25.02 14.29 -10.88
C GLN A 1162 25.66 14.34 -12.27
N CYS A 1163 24.85 14.33 -13.33
CA CYS A 1163 25.34 14.48 -14.71
C CYS A 1163 25.84 15.91 -14.95
N ARG A 1164 27.18 16.10 -14.95
CA ARG A 1164 27.86 17.28 -15.52
C ARG A 1164 29.38 17.06 -15.60
N HIS A 1165 29.92 17.03 -16.82
CA HIS A 1165 31.26 17.54 -17.13
C HIS A 1165 31.41 17.79 -18.63
N ASN A 1166 31.33 19.05 -19.04
CA ASN A 1166 32.40 19.79 -19.74
C ASN A 1166 31.84 20.97 -20.54
N HIS A 1167 32.03 22.18 -19.99
CA HIS A 1167 32.49 23.37 -20.72
C HIS A 1167 32.89 24.42 -19.67
N GLN A 1168 34.09 24.26 -19.12
CA GLN A 1168 34.81 25.36 -18.49
C GLN A 1168 35.88 25.83 -19.48
N HIS A 1169 35.97 27.14 -19.72
CA HIS A 1169 37.27 27.81 -19.67
C HIS A 1169 37.15 29.33 -19.46
N THR A 1170 37.94 29.81 -18.51
CA THR A 1170 38.53 31.17 -18.46
C THR A 1170 37.59 32.39 -18.43
N VAL A 1171 37.39 32.96 -17.24
CA VAL A 1171 37.10 34.40 -17.06
C VAL A 1171 38.07 35.00 -16.05
N GLN A 1172 39.05 35.78 -16.52
CA GLN A 1172 39.64 36.90 -15.78
C GLN A 1172 40.65 37.69 -16.65
N ALA A 1173 40.25 38.88 -17.12
CA ALA A 1173 41.19 39.93 -17.53
C ALA A 1173 40.53 41.33 -17.53
N HIS A 1174 41.18 42.27 -16.82
CA HIS A 1174 41.29 43.71 -17.14
C HIS A 1174 40.03 44.59 -17.23
N VAL A 1175 39.77 45.24 -16.08
CA VAL A 1175 39.42 46.65 -15.89
C VAL A 1175 39.76 47.60 -17.07
N GLN A 1176 38.78 48.41 -17.53
CA GLN A 1176 38.95 49.87 -17.65
C GLN A 1176 37.61 50.64 -17.84
N LYS A 1177 37.64 51.96 -17.56
CA LYS A 1177 36.51 52.91 -17.72
C LYS A 1177 36.56 53.59 -19.08
N ARG A 1178 35.41 53.85 -19.74
CA ARG A 1178 35.01 55.20 -20.21
C ARG A 1178 33.63 55.27 -20.91
N ASN A 1179 32.84 56.25 -20.45
CA ASN A 1179 32.08 57.27 -21.18
C ASN A 1179 31.35 56.98 -22.52
N LEU A 1180 30.02 57.10 -22.46
CA LEU A 1180 29.19 58.09 -23.20
C LEU A 1180 29.45 58.38 -24.70
N LEU A 1181 28.48 57.98 -25.54
CA LEU A 1181 27.83 58.68 -26.66
C LEU A 1181 26.54 57.87 -26.93
N VAL A 1182 25.28 58.33 -26.80
CA VAL A 1182 24.55 59.55 -27.22
C VAL A 1182 24.08 59.48 -28.69
N HIS A 1183 22.76 59.74 -28.88
CA HIS A 1183 21.96 59.67 -30.12
C HIS A 1183 21.60 58.26 -30.64
N SER A 1184 20.40 57.99 -31.18
CA SER A 1184 19.16 58.80 -31.18
C SER A 1184 17.89 57.98 -31.53
N ALA A 1185 16.78 58.37 -30.89
CA ALA A 1185 15.36 58.29 -31.29
C ALA A 1185 14.88 57.38 -32.47
N GLY A 1186 13.82 56.61 -32.17
CA GLY A 1186 12.64 56.49 -33.04
C GLY A 1186 12.55 55.26 -33.95
N GLY A 1187 11.39 54.60 -33.93
CA GLY A 1187 11.06 53.48 -34.83
C GLY A 1187 9.93 52.61 -34.25
N ASN A 1188 8.72 52.74 -34.79
CA ASN A 1188 7.54 52.00 -34.33
C ASN A 1188 7.66 50.49 -34.62
N GLY A 1189 7.02 49.67 -33.78
CA GLY A 1189 6.93 48.21 -33.90
C GLY A 1189 6.23 47.62 -32.67
#